data_AF-A0A9J7Z9H3-F1
#
_entry.id   AF-A0A9J7Z9H3-F1
#
_cell.length_a   1.000
_cell.length_b   1.000
_cell.length_c   1.000
_cell.angle_alpha   90.00
_cell.angle_beta   90.00
_cell.angle_gamma   90.00
#
_symmetry.space_group_name_H-M   'P 1'
#
loop_
_entity.id
_entity.type
_entity.pdbx_description
1 polymer ?
#
loop_
_entity_poly.entity_id
_entity_poly.type
_entity_poly.pdbx_seq_one_letter_code
_entity_poly.pdbx_strand_id
1 'polypeptide(L)'
;MALCGVADTGSHSMDKSITLPPDEIFRNLENAKRFAIDIGGSLTKLAYYSTVQHKVAKVRSFDHSAKETDGDPLYEISVQEEITARLHFIKFENAYIETCLDFIKDHLVNTETKVIKATGGGAHKFKDLIEKKLKLKVDKEDEMTCLIKGCNFVLKNIPHEAFVYAKHADSEFRFQHTHPDIFPYLLINIGSGVSIVKVEAEDKFERIGGSSIGGGTFWGLGALLTKTKRFDELLQLASKGQHTNVDMLVKDIYGGAYGSLGLTGDLIASSFGKSATTDKEFSKEDMAKSLLHMISNDIGQLACLYAKLHNLTRVYFGGFFIRGHPVTMHTITYSINFFTKCVWFVLPTCFFVLDPNQYSWGENYAGSSGLMSVSPELNPIQRARSGTFDMLEMDRLERQLVNLPLLQDATSYIPDTVDLTEDALAREYWLYCFEEALDGVVKRAIASQKDQPEAVERAEKFRQKYRHKLQTLRHQPFAYGSLTVRSLLDTREHCLNEFNFPDPYSKIKQKENDMALKYYLKVVKSVEELSWEQRQFNLVKGLLAGNVFDWGAKAWCSVCNSGPALNDVTNSELQILTERIAAMDPVIHAALKEDRLALVQNGSSSPCLDLSRLDKVLATVVRERGTDLVIIEGMGRAIHTNYYAMLSCESLKLAVIKNSWLADRLGGKIFSVVFKYEVPSKAQGQH
;
A
#
# COMPACT_ATOMS: atom_id res chain seq x y z
N MET A 1 10.50 -64.75 45.16
CA MET A 1 9.93 -64.55 43.82
C MET A 1 9.00 -63.37 43.87
N ALA A 2 9.17 -62.46 42.90
CA ALA A 2 8.37 -61.26 42.60
C ALA A 2 8.32 -60.16 43.69
N LEU A 3 9.05 -59.07 43.45
CA LEU A 3 8.92 -57.78 44.14
C LEU A 3 8.53 -56.71 43.10
N CYS A 4 7.64 -55.81 43.53
CA CYS A 4 7.04 -54.73 42.75
C CYS A 4 8.04 -53.62 42.37
N GLY A 5 7.83 -53.03 41.20
CA GLY A 5 8.50 -51.82 40.69
C GLY A 5 7.47 -50.80 40.20
N VAL A 6 7.76 -49.53 40.49
CA VAL A 6 6.94 -48.32 40.35
C VAL A 6 6.81 -47.88 38.88
N ALA A 7 5.64 -47.38 38.47
CA ALA A 7 5.37 -46.86 37.13
C ALA A 7 5.57 -45.34 37.06
N ASP A 8 6.25 -44.91 36.00
CA ASP A 8 6.74 -43.56 35.73
C ASP A 8 5.65 -42.67 35.07
N THR A 9 5.52 -41.43 35.54
CA THR A 9 4.57 -40.43 35.00
C THR A 9 5.27 -39.56 33.96
N GLY A 10 5.00 -39.82 32.67
CA GLY A 10 5.55 -39.04 31.56
C GLY A 10 4.99 -37.62 31.47
N SER A 11 5.85 -36.62 31.63
CA SER A 11 5.58 -35.23 31.29
C SER A 11 5.61 -35.04 29.76
N HIS A 12 4.49 -34.64 29.16
CA HIS A 12 4.47 -34.16 27.77
C HIS A 12 5.16 -32.79 27.68
N SER A 13 6.44 -32.81 27.30
CA SER A 13 7.19 -31.65 26.82
C SER A 13 6.52 -31.08 25.56
N MET A 14 5.98 -29.86 25.64
CA MET A 14 5.60 -29.11 24.44
C MET A 14 6.85 -28.83 23.59
N ASP A 15 6.76 -29.11 22.29
CA ASP A 15 7.80 -28.92 21.29
C ASP A 15 8.45 -27.53 21.37
N LYS A 16 9.74 -27.48 21.75
CA LYS A 16 10.57 -26.26 21.79
C LYS A 16 11.29 -25.99 20.46
N SER A 17 10.69 -26.28 19.30
CA SER A 17 11.44 -26.34 18.04
C SER A 17 10.97 -25.39 16.93
N ILE A 18 10.59 -24.14 17.28
CA ILE A 18 10.50 -23.07 16.28
C ILE A 18 11.46 -21.95 16.66
N THR A 19 12.62 -21.92 15.99
CA THR A 19 13.53 -20.77 15.98
C THR A 19 12.92 -19.71 15.05
N LEU A 20 12.58 -18.55 15.59
CA LEU A 20 12.17 -17.39 14.80
C LEU A 20 13.38 -16.89 14.00
N PRO A 21 13.32 -16.72 12.66
CA PRO A 21 14.38 -16.04 11.92
C PRO A 21 14.40 -14.56 12.33
N PRO A 22 15.42 -14.10 13.10
CA PRO A 22 15.48 -12.75 13.66
C PRO A 22 15.42 -11.67 12.58
N ASP A 23 16.23 -11.87 11.54
CA ASP A 23 16.51 -10.88 10.49
C ASP A 23 15.39 -10.76 9.44
N GLU A 24 14.48 -11.73 9.37
CA GLU A 24 13.37 -11.72 8.41
C GLU A 24 12.09 -11.11 8.98
N ILE A 25 11.79 -11.36 10.27
CA ILE A 25 10.50 -11.03 10.88
C ILE A 25 10.56 -9.75 11.72
N PHE A 26 11.62 -9.54 12.51
CA PHE A 26 11.73 -8.42 13.44
C PHE A 26 12.85 -7.46 13.02
N ARG A 27 12.69 -6.89 11.83
CA ARG A 27 13.69 -6.00 11.23
C ARG A 27 13.86 -4.74 12.05
N ASN A 28 15.11 -4.28 12.20
CA ASN A 28 15.48 -3.05 12.91
C ASN A 28 14.98 -2.98 14.36
N LEU A 29 14.73 -4.12 15.00
CA LEU A 29 14.21 -4.16 16.38
C LEU A 29 15.19 -3.55 17.39
N GLU A 30 16.50 -3.69 17.15
CA GLU A 30 17.55 -3.09 17.98
C GLU A 30 17.45 -1.55 18.04
N ASN A 31 16.91 -0.94 16.98
CA ASN A 31 16.67 0.51 16.88
C ASN A 31 15.24 0.89 17.23
N ALA A 32 14.44 -0.03 17.78
CA ALA A 32 13.06 0.23 18.14
C ALA A 32 13.00 1.17 19.35
N LYS A 33 12.29 2.28 19.18
CA LYS A 33 12.15 3.31 20.22
C LYS A 33 10.89 3.12 21.05
N ARG A 34 9.85 2.52 20.47
CA ARG A 34 8.54 2.35 21.10
C ARG A 34 7.87 1.07 20.61
N PHE A 35 7.17 0.42 21.53
CA PHE A 35 6.41 -0.80 21.29
C PHE A 35 4.99 -0.61 21.75
N ALA A 36 4.07 -1.22 21.02
CA ALA A 36 2.71 -1.40 21.47
C ALA A 36 2.16 -2.76 21.04
N ILE A 37 1.33 -3.34 21.88
CA ILE A 37 0.82 -4.69 21.70
C ILE A 37 -0.71 -4.74 21.85
N ASP A 38 -1.40 -5.28 20.85
CA ASP A 38 -2.82 -5.64 20.95
C ASP A 38 -2.93 -7.15 21.09
N ILE A 39 -3.40 -7.59 22.27
CA ILE A 39 -3.54 -9.01 22.58
C ILE A 39 -5.03 -9.35 22.60
N GLY A 40 -5.52 -9.84 21.46
CA GLY A 40 -6.88 -10.33 21.33
C GLY A 40 -7.07 -11.73 21.92
N GLY A 41 -8.27 -12.30 21.76
CA GLY A 41 -8.58 -13.64 22.24
C GLY A 41 -7.71 -14.75 21.63
N SER A 42 -7.39 -14.64 20.34
CA SER A 42 -6.65 -15.68 19.58
C SER A 42 -5.32 -15.21 19.00
N LEU A 43 -5.17 -13.91 18.72
CA LEU A 43 -4.01 -13.35 18.02
C LEU A 43 -3.44 -12.15 18.75
N THR A 44 -2.12 -12.01 18.65
CA THR A 44 -1.36 -10.87 19.11
C THR A 44 -0.90 -10.07 17.91
N LYS A 45 -0.99 -8.74 18.01
CA LYS A 45 -0.45 -7.80 17.03
C LYS A 45 0.57 -6.94 17.75
N LEU A 46 1.77 -6.89 17.21
CA LEU A 46 2.84 -6.04 17.68
C LEU A 46 3.01 -4.91 16.67
N ALA A 47 3.00 -3.68 17.17
CA ALA A 47 3.41 -2.51 16.42
C ALA A 47 4.66 -1.92 17.10
N TYR A 48 5.70 -1.61 16.32
CA TYR A 48 6.84 -0.89 16.84
C TYR A 48 7.36 0.15 15.86
N TYR A 49 7.90 1.21 16.44
CA TYR A 49 8.55 2.31 15.73
C TYR A 49 10.06 2.10 15.82
N SER A 50 10.74 2.04 14.69
CA SER A 50 12.19 1.96 14.60
C SER A 50 12.77 3.10 13.77
N THR A 51 14.08 3.32 13.91
CA THR A 51 14.85 4.13 12.97
C THR A 51 15.65 3.23 12.05
N VAL A 52 15.53 3.46 10.75
CA VAL A 52 16.21 2.70 9.70
C VAL A 52 17.27 3.58 9.06
N GLN A 53 18.52 3.12 9.10
CA GLN A 53 19.59 3.73 8.34
C GLN A 53 19.52 3.22 6.91
N HIS A 54 19.54 4.15 5.97
CA HIS A 54 19.62 3.82 4.55
C HIS A 54 20.54 4.81 3.85
N LYS A 55 21.09 4.37 2.73
CA LYS A 55 21.95 5.22 1.89
C LYS A 55 21.09 6.07 0.97
N VAL A 56 21.49 7.32 0.78
CA VAL A 56 20.87 8.27 -0.16
C VAL A 56 21.96 8.91 -1.00
N ALA A 57 21.72 9.06 -2.29
CA ALA A 57 22.61 9.76 -3.20
C ALA A 57 22.31 11.26 -3.14
N LYS A 58 23.31 12.06 -2.79
CA LYS A 58 23.23 13.53 -2.81
C LYS A 58 24.24 14.12 -3.76
N VAL A 59 23.80 15.13 -4.49
CA VAL A 59 24.63 15.92 -5.38
C VAL A 59 25.05 17.22 -4.71
N ARG A 60 26.29 17.65 -4.94
CA ARG A 60 26.83 18.91 -4.47
C ARG A 60 27.60 19.62 -5.59
N SER A 61 27.46 20.93 -5.67
CA SER A 61 28.32 21.77 -6.52
C SER A 61 29.75 21.81 -5.96
N PHE A 62 30.74 21.95 -6.84
CA PHE A 62 32.11 22.20 -6.43
C PHE A 62 32.27 23.65 -5.95
N ASP A 63 33.11 23.89 -4.94
CA ASP A 63 33.45 25.25 -4.50
C ASP A 63 34.24 25.98 -5.60
N HIS A 64 33.72 27.14 -6.04
CA HIS A 64 34.21 27.96 -7.17
C HIS A 64 35.62 28.57 -6.99
N SER A 65 36.44 28.11 -6.05
CA SER A 65 37.81 28.61 -5.84
C SER A 65 38.87 27.95 -6.73
N ALA A 66 38.55 26.85 -7.42
CA ALA A 66 39.47 26.16 -8.33
C ALA A 66 39.09 26.43 -9.80
N LYS A 67 40.09 26.69 -10.66
CA LYS A 67 39.89 26.80 -12.11
C LYS A 67 39.36 25.46 -12.63
N GLU A 68 38.13 25.45 -13.12
CA GLU A 68 37.52 24.29 -13.78
C GLU A 68 38.38 23.85 -14.96
N THR A 69 38.77 22.57 -14.98
CA THR A 69 39.49 21.96 -16.09
C THR A 69 38.54 21.19 -16.99
N ASP A 70 38.84 21.15 -18.29
CA ASP A 70 38.04 20.38 -19.26
C ASP A 70 38.12 18.88 -18.92
N GLY A 71 37.02 18.33 -18.41
CA GLY A 71 36.94 16.93 -17.95
C GLY A 71 36.45 16.74 -16.51
N ASP A 72 36.34 17.81 -15.72
CA ASP A 72 35.76 17.71 -14.38
C ASP A 72 34.25 17.39 -14.44
N PRO A 73 33.74 16.50 -13.58
CA PRO A 73 32.31 16.21 -13.51
C PRO A 73 31.52 17.47 -13.11
N LEU A 74 30.27 17.61 -13.58
CA LEU A 74 29.44 18.79 -13.30
C LEU A 74 29.13 19.03 -11.82
N TYR A 75 28.98 17.95 -11.06
CA TYR A 75 28.73 17.96 -9.62
C TYR A 75 29.35 16.72 -8.97
N GLU A 76 29.61 16.77 -7.67
CA GLU A 76 30.03 15.58 -6.92
C GLU A 76 28.80 14.76 -6.53
N ILE A 77 28.86 13.44 -6.72
CA ILE A 77 27.85 12.50 -6.20
C ILE A 77 28.42 11.88 -4.93
N SER A 78 27.83 12.21 -3.80
CA SER A 78 28.17 11.61 -2.50
C SER A 78 27.05 10.68 -2.05
N VAL A 79 27.42 9.55 -1.44
CA VAL A 79 26.47 8.68 -0.76
C VAL A 79 26.51 9.01 0.73
N GLN A 80 25.37 9.42 1.27
CA GLN A 80 25.21 9.77 2.69
C GLN A 80 24.28 8.77 3.35
N GLU A 81 24.45 8.59 4.66
CA GLU A 81 23.52 7.82 5.48
C GLU A 81 22.44 8.76 6.02
N GLU A 82 21.19 8.36 5.82
CA GLU A 82 20.02 9.03 6.37
C GLU A 82 19.24 8.09 7.28
N ILE A 83 18.65 8.67 8.32
CA ILE A 83 17.85 7.95 9.29
C ILE A 83 16.39 8.27 9.03
N THR A 84 15.64 7.30 8.51
CA THR A 84 14.19 7.38 8.38
C THR A 84 13.52 6.68 9.54
N ALA A 85 12.28 7.10 9.79
CA ALA A 85 11.43 6.44 10.76
C ALA A 85 10.58 5.39 10.04
N ARG A 86 10.49 4.19 10.62
CA ARG A 86 9.66 3.11 10.10
C ARG A 86 8.72 2.59 11.16
N LEU A 87 7.48 2.35 10.76
CA LEU A 87 6.51 1.59 11.53
C LEU A 87 6.48 0.16 11.02
N HIS A 88 6.53 -0.79 11.94
CA HIS A 88 6.44 -2.21 11.66
C HIS A 88 5.20 -2.77 12.34
N PHE A 89 4.41 -3.53 11.59
CA PHE A 89 3.26 -4.26 12.10
C PHE A 89 3.50 -5.73 11.89
N ILE A 90 3.45 -6.49 12.98
CA ILE A 90 3.64 -7.93 12.97
C ILE A 90 2.42 -8.57 13.63
N LYS A 91 1.87 -9.60 12.98
CA LYS A 91 0.77 -10.40 13.52
C LYS A 91 1.21 -11.84 13.73
N PHE A 92 0.82 -12.43 14.86
CA PHE A 92 1.06 -13.86 15.14
C PHE A 92 0.01 -14.45 16.09
N GLU A 93 -0.06 -15.79 16.16
CA GLU A 93 -0.97 -16.49 17.07
C GLU A 93 -0.54 -16.34 18.53
N ASN A 94 -1.51 -16.24 19.46
CA ASN A 94 -1.22 -16.07 20.90
C ASN A 94 -0.33 -17.18 21.49
N ALA A 95 -0.30 -18.37 20.87
CA ALA A 95 0.60 -19.46 21.26
C ALA A 95 2.09 -19.07 21.18
N TYR A 96 2.44 -18.10 20.32
CA TYR A 96 3.82 -17.64 20.11
C TYR A 96 4.19 -16.39 20.92
N ILE A 97 3.29 -15.88 21.78
CA ILE A 97 3.54 -14.65 22.54
C ILE A 97 4.78 -14.75 23.41
N GLU A 98 5.01 -15.90 24.05
CA GLU A 98 6.15 -16.08 24.91
C GLU A 98 7.47 -16.02 24.13
N THR A 99 7.55 -16.71 22.99
CA THR A 99 8.71 -16.69 22.09
C THR A 99 8.97 -15.28 21.54
N CYS A 100 7.92 -14.55 21.19
CA CYS A 100 8.05 -13.16 20.72
C CYS A 100 8.56 -12.23 21.83
N LEU A 101 8.10 -12.41 23.09
CA LEU A 101 8.59 -11.62 24.22
C LEU A 101 10.05 -11.93 24.55
N ASP A 102 10.47 -13.19 24.47
CA ASP A 102 11.89 -13.56 24.61
C ASP A 102 12.73 -12.91 23.51
N PHE A 103 12.24 -12.96 22.27
CA PHE A 103 12.91 -12.31 21.15
C PHE A 103 13.04 -10.80 21.35
N ILE A 104 11.95 -10.12 21.73
CA ILE A 104 11.98 -8.68 22.02
C ILE A 104 12.99 -8.40 23.12
N LYS A 105 12.96 -9.14 24.24
CA LYS A 105 13.87 -8.96 25.36
C LYS A 105 15.34 -9.04 24.94
N ASP A 106 15.69 -10.00 24.08
CA ASP A 106 17.07 -10.21 23.65
C ASP A 106 17.59 -9.07 22.75
N HIS A 107 16.69 -8.34 22.08
CA HIS A 107 17.01 -7.24 21.15
C HIS A 107 16.58 -5.85 21.65
N LEU A 108 16.00 -5.76 22.85
CA LEU A 108 15.55 -4.49 23.43
C LEU A 108 16.76 -3.73 23.99
N VAL A 109 17.54 -3.12 23.10
CA VAL A 109 18.73 -2.35 23.47
C VAL A 109 18.32 -0.92 23.82
N ASN A 110 18.57 -0.47 25.06
CA ASN A 110 18.44 0.94 25.49
C ASN A 110 17.10 1.63 25.18
N THR A 111 15.98 1.08 25.65
CA THR A 111 14.75 1.88 25.74
C THR A 111 14.80 2.78 26.98
N GLU A 112 14.84 4.10 26.79
CA GLU A 112 14.58 5.06 27.87
C GLU A 112 13.17 4.86 28.48
N THR A 113 12.25 4.30 27.68
CA THR A 113 10.87 4.01 28.05
C THR A 113 10.77 2.73 28.88
N LYS A 114 10.49 2.87 30.18
CA LYS A 114 10.19 1.75 31.10
C LYS A 114 8.76 1.21 30.99
N VAL A 115 8.07 1.49 29.89
CA VAL A 115 6.63 1.25 29.71
C VAL A 115 6.37 0.69 28.33
N ILE A 116 5.52 -0.35 28.26
CA ILE A 116 4.96 -0.88 27.02
C ILE A 116 3.45 -0.61 27.01
N LYS A 117 2.95 -0.03 25.90
CA LYS A 117 1.52 0.19 25.73
C LYS A 117 0.85 -1.12 25.32
N ALA A 118 -0.23 -1.50 26.00
CA ALA A 118 -0.96 -2.72 25.70
C ALA A 118 -2.46 -2.46 25.64
N THR A 119 -3.14 -3.13 24.70
CA THR A 119 -4.60 -3.14 24.63
C THR A 119 -5.14 -4.53 24.33
N GLY A 120 -6.47 -4.64 24.26
CA GLY A 120 -7.19 -5.90 24.14
C GLY A 120 -7.34 -6.64 25.47
N GLY A 121 -8.27 -7.59 25.52
CA GLY A 121 -8.53 -8.39 26.74
C GLY A 121 -7.30 -9.16 27.24
N GLY A 122 -6.38 -9.53 26.35
CA GLY A 122 -5.13 -10.20 26.69
C GLY A 122 -4.11 -9.31 27.41
N ALA A 123 -4.23 -7.98 27.34
CA ALA A 123 -3.37 -7.07 28.11
C ALA A 123 -3.51 -7.30 29.62
N HIS A 124 -4.66 -7.78 30.10
CA HIS A 124 -4.83 -8.23 31.49
C HIS A 124 -4.20 -9.60 31.72
N LYS A 125 -4.53 -10.58 30.86
CA LYS A 125 -4.12 -11.97 31.02
C LYS A 125 -2.61 -12.16 30.98
N PHE A 126 -1.92 -11.43 30.11
CA PHE A 126 -0.49 -11.57 29.87
C PHE A 126 0.34 -10.48 30.54
N LYS A 127 -0.28 -9.63 31.37
CA LYS A 127 0.41 -8.53 32.07
C LYS A 127 1.67 -9.02 32.78
N ASP A 128 1.52 -9.96 33.70
CA ASP A 128 2.63 -10.44 34.53
C ASP A 128 3.73 -11.10 33.69
N LEU A 129 3.36 -11.77 32.60
CA LEU A 129 4.31 -12.38 31.66
C LEU A 129 5.16 -11.31 30.96
N ILE A 130 4.51 -10.26 30.45
CA ILE A 130 5.16 -9.14 29.77
C ILE A 130 6.08 -8.40 30.73
N GLU A 131 5.58 -8.04 31.92
CA GLU A 131 6.35 -7.30 32.93
C GLU A 131 7.55 -8.13 33.42
N LYS A 132 7.39 -9.45 33.60
CA LYS A 132 8.47 -10.35 34.01
C LYS A 132 9.54 -10.53 32.93
N LYS A 133 9.14 -10.74 31.67
CA LYS A 133 10.09 -11.01 30.58
C LYS A 133 10.81 -9.75 30.11
N LEU A 134 10.06 -8.69 29.84
CA LEU A 134 10.61 -7.45 29.28
C LEU A 134 11.15 -6.50 30.35
N LYS A 135 10.79 -6.69 31.63
CA LYS A 135 11.09 -5.75 32.73
C LYS A 135 10.55 -4.33 32.47
N LEU A 136 9.48 -4.23 31.68
CA LEU A 136 8.74 -2.99 31.40
C LEU A 136 7.42 -3.01 32.15
N LYS A 137 6.89 -1.85 32.54
CA LYS A 137 5.53 -1.75 33.07
C LYS A 137 4.52 -1.79 31.94
N VAL A 138 3.42 -2.51 32.12
CA VAL A 138 2.33 -2.49 31.13
C VAL A 138 1.43 -1.28 31.42
N ASP A 139 1.36 -0.37 30.45
CA ASP A 139 0.40 0.73 30.42
C ASP A 139 -0.78 0.34 29.55
N LYS A 140 -1.95 0.18 30.17
CA LYS A 140 -3.12 -0.35 29.52
C LYS A 140 -3.93 0.77 28.89
N GLU A 141 -4.17 0.65 27.60
CA GLU A 141 -4.99 1.58 26.82
C GLU A 141 -6.35 0.95 26.49
N ASP A 142 -7.35 1.79 26.27
CA ASP A 142 -8.70 1.36 25.88
C ASP A 142 -8.72 0.77 24.45
N GLU A 143 -9.26 -0.45 24.32
CA GLU A 143 -9.27 -1.21 23.06
C GLU A 143 -10.01 -0.48 21.95
N MET A 144 -11.15 0.12 22.29
CA MET A 144 -11.97 0.82 21.30
C MET A 144 -11.27 2.08 20.80
N THR A 145 -10.69 2.85 21.73
CA THR A 145 -9.94 4.06 21.39
C THR A 145 -8.75 3.76 20.48
N CYS A 146 -7.96 2.73 20.80
CA CYS A 146 -6.84 2.29 19.95
C CYS A 146 -7.30 1.82 18.56
N LEU A 147 -8.39 1.07 18.51
CA LEU A 147 -8.98 0.60 17.27
C LEU A 147 -9.42 1.75 16.37
N ILE A 148 -10.17 2.73 16.90
CA ILE A 148 -10.65 3.87 16.12
C ILE A 148 -9.50 4.75 15.64
N LYS A 149 -8.54 5.07 16.52
CA LYS A 149 -7.37 5.87 16.14
C LYS A 149 -6.54 5.19 15.05
N GLY A 150 -6.40 3.86 15.10
CA GLY A 150 -5.74 3.13 14.03
C GLY A 150 -6.50 3.04 12.74
N CYS A 151 -7.80 2.79 12.80
CA CYS A 151 -8.63 2.81 11.61
C CYS A 151 -8.56 4.19 10.92
N ASN A 152 -8.70 5.28 11.68
CA ASN A 152 -8.59 6.64 11.16
C ASN A 152 -7.22 6.91 10.52
N PHE A 153 -6.14 6.52 11.20
CA PHE A 153 -4.79 6.72 10.70
C PHE A 153 -4.59 6.04 9.34
N VAL A 154 -4.97 4.77 9.23
CA VAL A 154 -4.73 4.01 8.01
C VAL A 154 -5.63 4.50 6.88
N LEU A 155 -6.91 4.77 7.15
CA LEU A 155 -7.85 5.31 6.14
C LEU A 155 -7.40 6.65 5.56
N LYS A 156 -6.74 7.50 6.36
CA LYS A 156 -6.24 8.81 5.92
C LYS A 156 -4.88 8.75 5.22
N ASN A 157 -4.02 7.81 5.60
CA ASN A 157 -2.60 7.84 5.21
C ASN A 157 -2.22 6.78 4.18
N ILE A 158 -2.93 5.64 4.13
CA ILE A 158 -2.54 4.46 3.35
C ILE A 158 -3.51 4.23 2.20
N PRO A 159 -3.07 4.50 0.96
CA PRO A 159 -3.86 4.16 -0.22
C PRO A 159 -4.10 2.66 -0.27
N HIS A 160 -5.27 2.27 -0.74
CA HIS A 160 -5.64 0.87 -0.98
C HIS A 160 -5.79 0.01 0.29
N GLU A 161 -5.79 0.58 1.50
CA GLU A 161 -6.14 -0.21 2.69
C GLU A 161 -7.63 -0.57 2.74
N ALA A 162 -8.48 0.38 2.35
CA ALA A 162 -9.91 0.14 2.24
C ALA A 162 -10.24 -0.42 0.85
N PHE A 163 -11.12 -1.42 0.78
CA PHE A 163 -11.52 -2.01 -0.50
C PHE A 163 -12.91 -2.63 -0.46
N VAL A 164 -13.55 -2.77 -1.63
CA VAL A 164 -14.76 -3.56 -1.81
C VAL A 164 -14.39 -4.92 -2.39
N TYR A 165 -14.95 -6.00 -1.85
CA TYR A 165 -14.76 -7.34 -2.38
C TYR A 165 -16.01 -7.86 -3.10
N ALA A 166 -15.87 -8.32 -4.35
CA ALA A 166 -16.95 -8.85 -5.18
C ALA A 166 -16.51 -10.05 -6.05
N LYS A 167 -16.65 -11.27 -5.52
CA LYS A 167 -16.22 -12.56 -6.14
C LYS A 167 -16.59 -12.79 -7.62
N HIS A 168 -17.67 -12.19 -8.12
CA HIS A 168 -18.16 -12.39 -9.49
C HIS A 168 -18.20 -11.11 -10.32
N ALA A 169 -17.60 -10.03 -9.82
CA ALA A 169 -17.37 -8.85 -10.63
C ALA A 169 -16.09 -9.05 -11.47
N ASP A 170 -15.96 -8.28 -12.55
CA ASP A 170 -14.73 -8.24 -13.36
C ASP A 170 -13.48 -7.92 -12.53
N SER A 171 -13.69 -7.25 -11.39
CA SER A 171 -12.69 -6.93 -10.39
C SER A 171 -13.13 -7.44 -9.03
N GLU A 172 -12.44 -8.47 -8.54
CA GLU A 172 -12.73 -9.07 -7.23
C GLU A 172 -12.45 -8.10 -6.08
N PHE A 173 -11.48 -7.20 -6.24
CA PHE A 173 -11.06 -6.22 -5.24
C PHE A 173 -11.03 -4.83 -5.86
N ARG A 174 -11.84 -3.92 -5.32
CA ARG A 174 -11.84 -2.51 -5.72
C ARG A 174 -11.31 -1.66 -4.59
N PHE A 175 -10.08 -1.21 -4.72
CA PHE A 175 -9.37 -0.46 -3.69
C PHE A 175 -9.79 1.00 -3.64
N GLN A 176 -9.82 1.57 -2.44
CA GLN A 176 -10.10 2.97 -2.18
C GLN A 176 -8.78 3.73 -2.02
N HIS A 177 -8.67 4.90 -2.64
CA HIS A 177 -7.58 5.84 -2.35
C HIS A 177 -7.81 6.56 -1.01
N THR A 178 -6.76 7.18 -0.48
CA THR A 178 -6.86 7.98 0.75
C THR A 178 -7.78 9.18 0.56
N HIS A 179 -8.63 9.45 1.54
CA HIS A 179 -9.51 10.61 1.53
C HIS A 179 -9.28 11.47 2.79
N PRO A 180 -9.18 12.81 2.68
CA PRO A 180 -8.96 13.68 3.84
C PRO A 180 -10.15 13.69 4.80
N ASP A 181 -11.38 13.58 4.26
CA ASP A 181 -12.61 13.52 5.05
C ASP A 181 -13.21 12.10 5.06
N ILE A 182 -12.86 11.32 6.06
CA ILE A 182 -13.34 9.94 6.23
C ILE A 182 -14.64 9.87 7.04
N PHE A 183 -15.05 10.95 7.71
CA PHE A 183 -16.16 10.97 8.66
C PHE A 183 -17.48 11.43 8.00
N PRO A 184 -18.64 11.11 8.62
CA PRO A 184 -18.83 10.06 9.61
C PRO A 184 -18.81 8.67 8.95
N TYR A 185 -18.48 7.64 9.72
CA TYR A 185 -18.55 6.25 9.25
C TYR A 185 -18.99 5.29 10.36
N LEU A 186 -19.40 4.09 9.94
CA LEU A 186 -19.73 2.98 10.81
C LEU A 186 -18.62 1.93 10.75
N LEU A 187 -18.01 1.59 11.88
CA LEU A 187 -17.05 0.49 11.98
C LEU A 187 -17.75 -0.75 12.55
N ILE A 188 -17.69 -1.85 11.79
CA ILE A 188 -18.12 -3.18 12.23
C ILE A 188 -16.88 -4.01 12.50
N ASN A 189 -16.44 -4.05 13.76
CA ASN A 189 -15.26 -4.81 14.16
C ASN A 189 -15.64 -6.25 14.51
N ILE A 190 -15.24 -7.20 13.67
CA ILE A 190 -15.55 -8.63 13.80
C ILE A 190 -14.35 -9.39 14.39
N GLY A 191 -14.36 -9.52 15.71
CA GLY A 191 -13.42 -10.34 16.47
C GLY A 191 -14.07 -11.66 16.92
N SER A 192 -13.84 -12.04 18.19
CA SER A 192 -14.55 -13.16 18.80
C SER A 192 -16.06 -12.92 18.82
N GLY A 193 -16.48 -11.72 19.19
CA GLY A 193 -17.82 -11.17 18.94
C GLY A 193 -17.76 -10.00 17.95
N VAL A 194 -18.81 -9.18 17.91
CA VAL A 194 -18.93 -8.04 17.01
C VAL A 194 -19.21 -6.76 17.79
N SER A 195 -18.45 -5.71 17.51
CA SER A 195 -18.73 -4.34 18.00
C SER A 195 -19.07 -3.43 16.84
N ILE A 196 -20.14 -2.65 17.01
CA ILE A 196 -20.65 -1.70 16.02
C ILE A 196 -20.45 -0.31 16.58
N VAL A 197 -19.64 0.49 15.90
CA VAL A 197 -19.14 1.77 16.41
C VAL A 197 -19.42 2.86 15.39
N LYS A 198 -20.13 3.89 15.82
CA LYS A 198 -20.33 5.11 15.03
C LYS A 198 -19.14 6.04 15.29
N VAL A 199 -18.47 6.49 14.25
CA VAL A 199 -17.34 7.41 14.34
C VAL A 199 -17.72 8.71 13.63
N GLU A 200 -17.77 9.81 14.37
CA GLU A 200 -18.19 11.12 13.88
C GLU A 200 -17.02 12.09 13.70
N ALA A 201 -15.95 11.91 14.47
CA ALA A 201 -14.70 12.65 14.35
C ALA A 201 -13.54 11.84 14.96
N GLU A 202 -12.33 12.39 14.89
CA GLU A 202 -11.10 11.73 15.37
C GLU A 202 -11.22 11.19 16.80
N ASP A 203 -11.71 12.02 17.73
CA ASP A 203 -11.90 11.67 19.14
C ASP A 203 -13.40 11.59 19.52
N LYS A 204 -14.31 11.51 18.54
CA LYS A 204 -15.76 11.41 18.78
C LYS A 204 -16.33 10.16 18.15
N PHE A 205 -16.51 9.13 18.97
CA PHE A 205 -17.09 7.85 18.57
C PHE A 205 -17.90 7.22 19.70
N GLU A 206 -18.84 6.34 19.34
CA GLU A 206 -19.73 5.67 20.27
C GLU A 206 -19.96 4.22 19.82
N ARG A 207 -19.85 3.26 20.76
CA ARG A 207 -20.29 1.88 20.52
C ARG A 207 -21.81 1.81 20.61
N ILE A 208 -22.46 1.97 19.47
CA ILE A 208 -23.93 1.98 19.33
C ILE A 208 -24.55 0.57 19.34
N GLY A 209 -23.74 -0.48 19.18
CA GLY A 209 -24.26 -1.85 19.15
C GLY A 209 -23.20 -2.95 19.15
N GLY A 210 -23.66 -4.18 19.01
CA GLY A 210 -22.80 -5.35 18.86
C GLY A 210 -23.57 -6.67 18.91
N SER A 211 -22.88 -7.77 18.67
CA SER A 211 -23.43 -9.14 18.72
C SER A 211 -22.40 -10.07 19.35
N SER A 212 -22.86 -11.06 20.13
CA SER A 212 -22.01 -12.16 20.59
C SER A 212 -21.78 -13.20 19.49
N ILE A 213 -22.44 -13.07 18.33
CA ILE A 213 -22.32 -13.97 17.18
C ILE A 213 -21.26 -13.39 16.24
N GLY A 214 -20.00 -13.79 16.45
CA GLY A 214 -18.86 -13.34 15.65
C GLY A 214 -17.96 -14.48 15.19
N GLY A 215 -16.68 -14.19 14.95
CA GLY A 215 -15.71 -15.19 14.51
C GLY A 215 -15.43 -16.27 15.56
N GLY A 216 -15.56 -15.96 16.85
CA GLY A 216 -15.45 -16.94 17.94
C GLY A 216 -16.60 -17.94 17.92
N THR A 217 -17.80 -17.49 17.59
CA THR A 217 -18.99 -18.35 17.45
C THR A 217 -18.86 -19.25 16.24
N PHE A 218 -18.36 -18.72 15.11
CA PHE A 218 -18.05 -19.54 13.93
C PHE A 218 -17.05 -20.64 14.27
N TRP A 219 -15.95 -20.29 14.94
CA TRP A 219 -14.93 -21.26 15.29
C TRP A 219 -15.44 -22.31 16.28
N GLY A 220 -16.12 -21.88 17.35
CA GLY A 220 -16.61 -22.76 18.39
C GLY A 220 -17.68 -23.74 17.90
N LEU A 221 -18.73 -23.25 17.24
CA LEU A 221 -19.78 -24.11 16.68
C LEU A 221 -19.25 -24.97 15.53
N GLY A 222 -18.39 -24.41 14.67
CA GLY A 222 -17.78 -25.17 13.59
C GLY A 222 -16.95 -26.33 14.11
N ALA A 223 -16.18 -26.12 15.19
CA ALA A 223 -15.44 -27.20 15.84
C ALA A 223 -16.34 -28.30 16.40
N LEU A 224 -17.50 -27.95 16.96
CA LEU A 224 -18.47 -28.93 17.44
C LEU A 224 -19.11 -29.71 16.28
N LEU A 225 -19.49 -29.03 15.20
CA LEU A 225 -20.20 -29.61 14.06
C LEU A 225 -19.28 -30.47 13.17
N THR A 226 -18.04 -30.05 12.94
CA THR A 226 -17.12 -30.71 11.98
C THR A 226 -16.01 -31.51 12.66
N LYS A 227 -15.81 -31.34 13.97
CA LYS A 227 -14.67 -31.85 14.75
C LYS A 227 -13.31 -31.24 14.34
N THR A 228 -13.31 -30.13 13.60
CA THR A 228 -12.11 -29.39 13.20
C THR A 228 -11.67 -28.41 14.28
N LYS A 229 -10.38 -28.38 14.61
CA LYS A 229 -9.85 -27.49 15.67
C LYS A 229 -9.24 -26.19 15.15
N ARG A 230 -8.88 -26.11 13.87
CA ARG A 230 -8.21 -24.95 13.27
C ARG A 230 -9.20 -24.06 12.52
N PHE A 231 -9.09 -22.76 12.73
CA PHE A 231 -9.95 -21.76 12.08
C PHE A 231 -9.83 -21.80 10.54
N ASP A 232 -8.61 -21.82 10.00
CA ASP A 232 -8.37 -21.86 8.55
C ASP A 232 -8.93 -23.12 7.88
N GLU A 233 -8.80 -24.27 8.55
CA GLU A 233 -9.33 -25.55 8.05
C GLU A 233 -10.86 -25.50 8.00
N LEU A 234 -11.51 -24.88 8.99
CA LEU A 234 -12.96 -24.69 8.99
C LEU A 234 -13.42 -23.79 7.83
N LEU A 235 -12.67 -22.73 7.51
CA LEU A 235 -12.95 -21.89 6.34
C LEU A 235 -12.69 -22.63 5.02
N GLN A 236 -11.71 -23.54 4.98
CA GLN A 236 -11.48 -24.40 3.82
C GLN A 236 -12.61 -25.42 3.62
N LEU A 237 -13.20 -25.95 4.70
CA LEU A 237 -14.42 -26.76 4.60
C LEU A 237 -15.58 -25.91 4.06
N ALA A 238 -15.77 -24.71 4.62
CA ALA A 238 -16.80 -23.79 4.18
C ALA A 238 -16.60 -23.33 2.73
N SER A 239 -15.39 -23.33 2.17
CA SER A 239 -15.18 -22.96 0.75
C SER A 239 -15.69 -24.02 -0.23
N LYS A 240 -15.81 -25.27 0.21
CA LYS A 240 -16.22 -26.44 -0.60
C LYS A 240 -17.69 -26.82 -0.42
N GLY A 241 -18.34 -26.33 0.62
CA GLY A 241 -19.71 -26.70 0.98
C GLY A 241 -20.80 -25.97 0.22
N GLN A 242 -22.00 -26.55 0.25
CA GLN A 242 -23.25 -26.03 -0.30
C GLN A 242 -24.28 -25.82 0.80
N HIS A 243 -24.50 -24.56 1.17
CA HIS A 243 -25.38 -24.22 2.28
C HIS A 243 -26.85 -24.63 2.02
N THR A 244 -27.28 -24.67 0.76
CA THR A 244 -28.64 -25.05 0.35
C THR A 244 -29.02 -26.49 0.72
N ASN A 245 -28.04 -27.35 1.03
CA ASN A 245 -28.30 -28.69 1.53
C ASN A 245 -28.77 -28.68 2.99
N VAL A 246 -28.35 -27.70 3.78
CA VAL A 246 -28.55 -27.62 5.24
C VAL A 246 -29.59 -26.56 5.60
N ASP A 247 -29.60 -25.43 4.90
CA ASP A 247 -30.51 -24.30 5.13
C ASP A 247 -31.88 -24.53 4.49
N MET A 248 -32.93 -24.06 5.17
CA MET A 248 -34.27 -23.94 4.60
C MET A 248 -34.38 -22.60 3.85
N LEU A 249 -34.71 -22.65 2.57
CA LEU A 249 -34.88 -21.47 1.71
C LEU A 249 -36.36 -21.07 1.58
N VAL A 250 -36.64 -19.84 1.15
CA VAL A 250 -38.02 -19.36 0.91
C VAL A 250 -38.75 -20.27 -0.08
N LYS A 251 -38.07 -20.73 -1.15
CA LYS A 251 -38.66 -21.65 -2.11
C LYS A 251 -39.00 -23.03 -1.55
N ASP A 252 -38.33 -23.46 -0.48
CA ASP A 252 -38.62 -24.73 0.18
C ASP A 252 -39.94 -24.65 0.97
N ILE A 253 -40.38 -23.44 1.35
CA ILE A 253 -41.64 -23.18 2.08
C ILE A 253 -42.77 -22.82 1.10
N TYR A 254 -42.50 -21.93 0.15
CA TYR A 254 -43.52 -21.32 -0.71
C TYR A 254 -43.54 -21.85 -2.15
N GLY A 255 -42.64 -22.78 -2.51
CA GLY A 255 -42.52 -23.32 -3.87
C GLY A 255 -41.90 -22.36 -4.90
N GLY A 256 -41.44 -21.17 -4.47
CA GLY A 256 -40.86 -20.13 -5.34
C GLY A 256 -40.49 -18.86 -4.57
N ALA A 257 -40.46 -17.72 -5.26
CA ALA A 257 -40.32 -16.42 -4.61
C ALA A 257 -41.60 -16.02 -3.88
N TYR A 258 -41.48 -15.28 -2.77
CA TYR A 258 -42.63 -14.75 -2.05
C TYR A 258 -42.87 -13.28 -2.44
N GLY A 259 -43.62 -13.09 -3.53
CA GLY A 259 -43.75 -11.80 -4.22
C GLY A 259 -44.39 -10.68 -3.40
N SER A 260 -45.33 -10.97 -2.49
CA SER A 260 -46.01 -9.93 -1.69
C SER A 260 -45.09 -9.22 -0.69
N LEU A 261 -44.02 -9.88 -0.25
CA LEU A 261 -43.00 -9.32 0.64
C LEU A 261 -41.68 -9.04 -0.09
N GLY A 262 -41.62 -9.27 -1.41
CA GLY A 262 -40.41 -9.08 -2.21
C GLY A 262 -39.25 -10.02 -1.86
N LEU A 263 -39.54 -11.20 -1.29
CA LEU A 263 -38.49 -12.17 -0.93
C LEU A 263 -38.20 -13.10 -2.10
N THR A 264 -36.93 -13.20 -2.50
CA THR A 264 -36.49 -14.13 -3.54
C THR A 264 -36.54 -15.57 -3.05
N GLY A 265 -36.73 -16.53 -3.96
CA GLY A 265 -36.84 -17.95 -3.59
C GLY A 265 -35.55 -18.54 -3.01
N ASP A 266 -34.39 -18.01 -3.40
CA ASP A 266 -33.07 -18.46 -2.92
C ASP A 266 -32.65 -17.83 -1.59
N LEU A 267 -33.48 -16.94 -1.02
CA LEU A 267 -33.22 -16.37 0.30
C LEU A 267 -33.33 -17.46 1.38
N ILE A 268 -32.40 -17.46 2.32
CA ILE A 268 -32.46 -18.33 3.50
C ILE A 268 -33.62 -17.88 4.39
N ALA A 269 -34.60 -18.76 4.59
CA ALA A 269 -35.72 -18.55 5.50
C ALA A 269 -35.38 -19.02 6.93
N SER A 270 -34.65 -20.14 7.05
CA SER A 270 -34.16 -20.65 8.34
C SER A 270 -32.81 -21.34 8.16
N SER A 271 -31.75 -20.76 8.74
CA SER A 271 -30.43 -21.39 8.79
C SER A 271 -30.51 -22.73 9.53
N PHE A 272 -29.84 -23.76 9.02
CA PHE A 272 -29.92 -25.15 9.52
C PHE A 272 -31.33 -25.77 9.55
N GLY A 273 -32.34 -25.14 8.95
CA GLY A 273 -33.73 -25.57 9.09
C GLY A 273 -34.02 -26.98 8.57
N LYS A 274 -33.27 -27.47 7.57
CA LYS A 274 -33.45 -28.85 7.03
C LYS A 274 -32.95 -29.93 7.98
N SER A 275 -32.09 -29.57 8.93
CA SER A 275 -31.56 -30.53 9.90
C SER A 275 -32.59 -31.02 10.91
N ALA A 276 -33.66 -30.27 11.13
CA ALA A 276 -34.77 -30.65 12.00
C ALA A 276 -35.82 -31.53 11.32
N THR A 277 -35.82 -31.61 9.98
CA THR A 277 -36.90 -32.24 9.19
C THR A 277 -36.42 -33.42 8.34
N THR A 278 -35.11 -33.66 8.28
CA THR A 278 -34.51 -34.66 7.39
C THR A 278 -33.64 -35.62 8.19
N ASP A 279 -33.85 -36.93 8.06
CA ASP A 279 -33.03 -37.98 8.68
C ASP A 279 -31.67 -38.20 7.99
N LYS A 280 -31.21 -37.21 7.22
CA LYS A 280 -29.99 -37.30 6.42
C LYS A 280 -28.82 -36.67 7.17
N GLU A 281 -27.70 -37.39 7.23
CA GLU A 281 -26.44 -36.79 7.68
C GLU A 281 -25.92 -35.76 6.65
N PHE A 282 -25.57 -34.56 7.14
CA PHE A 282 -24.99 -33.51 6.32
C PHE A 282 -23.47 -33.62 6.28
N SER A 283 -22.87 -33.23 5.15
CA SER A 283 -21.41 -33.15 5.06
C SER A 283 -20.85 -32.06 5.97
N LYS A 284 -19.60 -32.21 6.40
CA LYS A 284 -18.91 -31.21 7.24
C LYS A 284 -18.77 -29.89 6.51
N GLU A 285 -18.51 -29.97 5.20
CA GLU A 285 -18.38 -28.86 4.27
C GLU A 285 -19.68 -28.05 4.21
N ASP A 286 -20.83 -28.71 4.03
CA ASP A 286 -22.14 -28.05 3.95
C ASP A 286 -22.50 -27.38 5.27
N MET A 287 -22.27 -28.05 6.40
CA MET A 287 -22.49 -27.48 7.74
C MET A 287 -21.59 -26.26 7.99
N ALA A 288 -20.31 -26.33 7.62
CA ALA A 288 -19.39 -25.21 7.75
C ALA A 288 -19.80 -24.01 6.87
N LYS A 289 -20.26 -24.28 5.63
CA LYS A 289 -20.76 -23.25 4.72
C LYS A 289 -22.03 -22.58 5.27
N SER A 290 -23.02 -23.37 5.73
CA SER A 290 -24.25 -22.86 6.35
C SER A 290 -23.96 -22.03 7.60
N LEU A 291 -23.04 -22.49 8.47
CA LEU A 291 -22.61 -21.74 9.65
C LEU A 291 -21.99 -20.37 9.27
N LEU A 292 -21.13 -20.35 8.24
CA LEU A 292 -20.52 -19.12 7.74
C LEU A 292 -21.57 -18.15 7.20
N HIS A 293 -22.55 -18.67 6.45
CA HIS A 293 -23.68 -17.88 5.92
C HIS A 293 -24.56 -17.30 7.04
N MET A 294 -24.93 -18.11 8.03
CA MET A 294 -25.75 -17.67 9.16
C MET A 294 -25.09 -16.48 9.88
N ILE A 295 -23.80 -16.62 10.23
CA ILE A 295 -23.06 -15.58 10.97
C ILE A 295 -22.85 -14.33 10.10
N SER A 296 -22.47 -14.51 8.84
CA SER A 296 -22.26 -13.37 7.93
C SER A 296 -23.56 -12.61 7.64
N ASN A 297 -24.68 -13.31 7.50
CA ASN A 297 -26.00 -12.72 7.31
C ASN A 297 -26.45 -11.92 8.53
N ASP A 298 -26.29 -12.47 9.74
CA ASP A 298 -26.60 -11.76 11.00
C ASP A 298 -25.82 -10.46 11.10
N ILE A 299 -24.49 -10.53 10.88
CA ILE A 299 -23.61 -9.38 10.91
C ILE A 299 -24.00 -8.34 9.84
N GLY A 300 -24.26 -8.79 8.60
CA GLY A 300 -24.65 -7.93 7.50
C GLY A 300 -25.99 -7.22 7.74
N GLN A 301 -26.98 -7.93 8.30
CA GLN A 301 -28.28 -7.35 8.69
C GLN A 301 -28.11 -6.29 9.76
N LEU A 302 -27.38 -6.59 10.84
CA LEU A 302 -27.11 -5.63 11.91
C LEU A 302 -26.41 -4.38 11.37
N ALA A 303 -25.37 -4.55 10.55
CA ALA A 303 -24.67 -3.43 9.94
C ALA A 303 -25.61 -2.54 9.11
N CYS A 304 -26.50 -3.14 8.31
CA CYS A 304 -27.48 -2.41 7.52
C CYS A 304 -28.49 -1.65 8.38
N LEU A 305 -28.99 -2.27 9.45
CA LEU A 305 -29.95 -1.65 10.35
C LEU A 305 -29.33 -0.45 11.08
N TYR A 306 -28.13 -0.60 11.63
CA TYR A 306 -27.43 0.51 12.29
C TYR A 306 -27.02 1.62 11.32
N ALA A 307 -26.56 1.27 10.10
CA ALA A 307 -26.26 2.26 9.08
C ALA A 307 -27.50 3.08 8.71
N LYS A 308 -28.66 2.44 8.51
CA LYS A 308 -29.95 3.12 8.24
C LYS A 308 -30.41 3.95 9.44
N LEU A 309 -30.36 3.40 10.64
CA LEU A 309 -30.79 4.07 11.88
C LEU A 309 -30.01 5.37 12.14
N HIS A 310 -28.71 5.37 11.81
CA HIS A 310 -27.85 6.53 12.01
C HIS A 310 -27.57 7.34 10.74
N ASN A 311 -28.25 7.03 9.64
CA ASN A 311 -28.13 7.69 8.33
C ASN A 311 -26.68 7.76 7.80
N LEU A 312 -25.96 6.64 7.90
CA LEU A 312 -24.56 6.51 7.48
C LEU A 312 -24.47 5.74 6.15
N THR A 313 -23.68 6.27 5.22
CA THR A 313 -23.42 5.65 3.90
C THR A 313 -22.09 4.90 3.85
N ARG A 314 -21.16 5.25 4.74
CA ARG A 314 -19.82 4.64 4.84
C ARG A 314 -19.82 3.60 5.94
N VAL A 315 -19.74 2.32 5.56
CA VAL A 315 -19.65 1.18 6.48
C VAL A 315 -18.35 0.44 6.20
N TYR A 316 -17.49 0.37 7.23
CA TYR A 316 -16.22 -0.31 7.20
C TYR A 316 -16.28 -1.59 8.04
N PHE A 317 -16.00 -2.73 7.41
CA PHE A 317 -15.85 -4.00 8.11
C PHE A 317 -14.40 -4.22 8.44
N GLY A 318 -14.14 -4.50 9.71
CA GLY A 318 -12.83 -4.75 10.25
C GLY A 318 -12.78 -6.05 11.04
N GLY A 319 -11.59 -6.41 11.52
CA GLY A 319 -11.37 -7.54 12.41
C GLY A 319 -10.84 -8.77 11.69
N PHE A 320 -10.47 -9.79 12.46
CA PHE A 320 -9.73 -10.95 11.93
C PHE A 320 -10.62 -11.89 11.12
N PHE A 321 -11.92 -11.97 11.43
CA PHE A 321 -12.83 -12.91 10.77
C PHE A 321 -12.85 -12.77 9.24
N ILE A 322 -12.63 -11.54 8.75
CA ILE A 322 -12.67 -11.18 7.34
C ILE A 322 -11.29 -11.18 6.65
N ARG A 323 -10.18 -11.21 7.39
CA ARG A 323 -8.84 -10.95 6.85
C ARG A 323 -8.25 -12.18 6.17
N GLY A 324 -7.87 -12.06 4.89
CA GLY A 324 -7.21 -13.13 4.13
C GLY A 324 -8.16 -14.25 3.68
N HIS A 325 -9.47 -14.10 3.89
CA HIS A 325 -10.46 -15.13 3.62
C HIS A 325 -11.54 -14.63 2.65
N PRO A 326 -11.32 -14.76 1.32
CA PRO A 326 -12.27 -14.33 0.29
C PRO A 326 -13.68 -14.89 0.47
N VAL A 327 -13.82 -16.11 1.02
CA VAL A 327 -15.12 -16.74 1.27
C VAL A 327 -15.93 -15.96 2.31
N THR A 328 -15.30 -15.46 3.37
CA THR A 328 -15.97 -14.65 4.39
C THR A 328 -16.36 -13.29 3.82
N MET A 329 -15.43 -12.61 3.15
CA MET A 329 -15.69 -11.32 2.51
C MET A 329 -16.83 -11.43 1.49
N HIS A 330 -16.82 -12.49 0.65
CA HIS A 330 -17.88 -12.78 -0.29
C HIS A 330 -19.24 -12.88 0.38
N THR A 331 -19.30 -13.66 1.46
CA THR A 331 -20.56 -13.96 2.14
C THR A 331 -21.11 -12.69 2.78
N ILE A 332 -20.27 -11.90 3.46
CA ILE A 332 -20.67 -10.61 4.04
C ILE A 332 -21.13 -9.62 2.96
N THR A 333 -20.38 -9.48 1.85
CA THR A 333 -20.79 -8.61 0.73
C THR A 333 -22.16 -9.05 0.18
N TYR A 334 -22.35 -10.35 -0.04
CA TYR A 334 -23.61 -10.89 -0.53
C TYR A 334 -24.77 -10.59 0.43
N SER A 335 -24.57 -10.84 1.73
CA SER A 335 -25.55 -10.53 2.78
C SER A 335 -25.97 -9.06 2.73
N ILE A 336 -25.00 -8.14 2.61
CA ILE A 336 -25.30 -6.71 2.69
C ILE A 336 -25.90 -6.17 1.39
N ASN A 337 -25.44 -6.63 0.23
CA ASN A 337 -26.00 -6.24 -1.07
C ASN A 337 -27.49 -6.58 -1.18
N PHE A 338 -27.96 -7.56 -0.43
CA PHE A 338 -29.38 -7.87 -0.31
C PHE A 338 -30.18 -6.77 0.42
N PHE A 339 -29.56 -6.03 1.35
CA PHE A 339 -30.23 -5.03 2.21
C PHE A 339 -29.86 -3.56 1.91
N THR A 340 -28.66 -3.28 1.35
CA THR A 340 -28.11 -1.94 0.98
C THR A 340 -27.07 -2.02 -0.15
N LYS A 341 -26.54 -0.89 -0.67
CA LYS A 341 -25.73 -0.84 -1.90
C LYS A 341 -24.21 -0.60 -1.75
N CYS A 342 -23.66 -0.25 -0.59
CA CYS A 342 -22.23 0.11 -0.48
C CYS A 342 -21.56 -0.39 0.81
N VAL A 343 -20.45 -1.12 0.67
CA VAL A 343 -19.69 -1.71 1.79
C VAL A 343 -18.20 -1.64 1.50
N TRP A 344 -17.42 -1.26 2.49
CA TRP A 344 -15.96 -1.26 2.43
C TRP A 344 -15.41 -2.23 3.49
N PHE A 345 -14.39 -2.97 3.15
CA PHE A 345 -13.56 -3.72 4.07
C PHE A 345 -12.31 -2.89 4.35
N VAL A 346 -11.90 -2.86 5.60
CA VAL A 346 -10.66 -2.25 6.05
C VAL A 346 -9.94 -3.29 6.88
N LEU A 347 -8.61 -3.25 6.86
CA LEU A 347 -7.80 -4.03 7.77
C LEU A 347 -7.53 -3.14 9.00
N PRO A 348 -8.36 -3.17 10.06
CA PRO A 348 -8.02 -2.43 11.25
C PRO A 348 -6.77 -3.05 11.85
N THR A 349 -5.68 -2.32 11.75
CA THR A 349 -4.54 -2.47 12.62
C THR A 349 -4.79 -1.54 13.81
N CYS A 350 -4.80 -2.10 15.02
CA CYS A 350 -4.84 -1.29 16.23
C CYS A 350 -3.56 -0.47 16.26
N PHE A 351 -3.68 0.84 16.05
CA PHE A 351 -2.52 1.72 16.11
C PHE A 351 -2.36 2.33 17.49
N PHE A 352 -1.09 2.54 17.78
CA PHE A 352 -0.62 3.45 18.80
C PHE A 352 0.32 4.45 18.13
N VAL A 353 -0.19 5.30 17.24
CA VAL A 353 0.65 6.33 16.61
C VAL A 353 0.59 7.63 17.39
N LEU A 354 1.80 8.08 17.71
CA LEU A 354 2.23 9.44 17.96
C LEU A 354 1.69 10.39 16.88
N ASP A 355 0.90 11.39 17.28
CA ASP A 355 0.42 12.52 16.47
C ASP A 355 0.36 12.28 14.94
N PRO A 356 -0.71 11.62 14.44
CA PRO A 356 -0.82 11.17 13.05
C PRO A 356 -0.86 12.29 12.01
N ASN A 357 -1.02 13.55 12.43
CA ASN A 357 -1.29 14.66 11.52
C ASN A 357 -0.04 15.44 11.08
N GLN A 358 1.12 15.17 11.69
CA GLN A 358 2.35 15.93 11.38
C GLN A 358 3.10 15.40 10.15
N TYR A 359 2.97 14.11 9.83
CA TYR A 359 3.79 13.43 8.82
C TYR A 359 2.93 12.64 7.83
N SER A 360 3.45 12.45 6.62
CA SER A 360 2.88 11.51 5.65
C SER A 360 3.61 10.17 5.72
N TRP A 361 2.90 9.10 5.37
CA TRP A 361 3.40 7.73 5.44
C TRP A 361 3.15 6.99 4.12
N GLY A 362 4.05 6.09 3.75
CA GLY A 362 3.91 5.21 2.60
C GLY A 362 4.26 3.78 2.94
N GLU A 363 3.60 2.81 2.29
CA GLU A 363 3.94 1.40 2.44
C GLU A 363 5.32 1.10 1.85
N ASN A 364 6.13 0.31 2.59
CA ASN A 364 7.37 -0.26 2.07
C ASN A 364 7.10 -1.66 1.49
N TYR A 365 6.83 -1.71 0.17
CA TYR A 365 6.58 -2.96 -0.56
C TYR A 365 7.69 -4.01 -0.46
N ALA A 366 8.94 -3.61 -0.18
CA ALA A 366 10.05 -4.54 -0.07
C ALA A 366 9.98 -5.31 1.27
N GLY A 367 9.63 -4.62 2.36
CA GLY A 367 9.45 -5.20 3.70
C GLY A 367 8.11 -5.90 3.90
N SER A 368 7.02 -5.38 3.34
CA SER A 368 5.67 -5.96 3.53
C SER A 368 5.56 -7.40 3.01
N SER A 369 4.76 -8.24 3.67
CA SER A 369 4.40 -9.59 3.21
C SER A 369 3.17 -9.61 2.29
N GLY A 370 2.40 -8.51 2.29
CA GLY A 370 1.17 -8.35 1.50
C GLY A 370 -0.06 -9.07 2.09
N LEU A 371 -1.24 -8.75 1.56
CA LEU A 371 -2.49 -9.49 1.72
C LEU A 371 -2.40 -10.84 1.02
N MET A 372 -1.78 -11.81 1.68
CA MET A 372 -1.79 -13.20 1.23
C MET A 372 -3.23 -13.74 1.35
N SER A 373 -3.90 -13.96 0.22
CA SER A 373 -5.10 -14.81 0.20
C SER A 373 -4.66 -16.26 0.42
N VAL A 374 -5.28 -16.95 1.38
CA VAL A 374 -5.19 -18.41 1.44
C VAL A 374 -5.91 -18.98 0.22
N SER A 375 -5.20 -19.14 -0.90
CA SER A 375 -5.73 -19.90 -2.01
C SER A 375 -5.94 -21.35 -1.54
N PRO A 376 -7.14 -21.94 -1.71
CA PRO A 376 -7.43 -23.32 -1.31
C PRO A 376 -6.58 -24.37 -2.04
N GLU A 377 -5.90 -23.99 -3.14
CA GLU A 377 -5.19 -24.88 -4.05
C GLU A 377 -3.70 -25.06 -3.71
N LEU A 378 -3.11 -24.22 -2.87
CA LEU A 378 -1.71 -24.33 -2.46
C LEU A 378 -1.57 -25.34 -1.32
N ASN A 379 -0.89 -26.46 -1.61
CA ASN A 379 -0.57 -27.51 -0.64
C ASN A 379 0.07 -26.93 0.64
N PRO A 380 -0.36 -27.35 1.85
CA PRO A 380 0.21 -26.86 3.12
C PRO A 380 1.72 -27.07 3.27
N ILE A 381 2.29 -28.03 2.52
CA ILE A 381 3.70 -28.42 2.54
C ILE A 381 4.59 -27.36 1.87
N GLN A 382 4.04 -26.52 0.98
CA GLN A 382 4.73 -25.39 0.36
C GLN A 382 4.64 -24.08 1.18
N ARG A 383 4.17 -24.14 2.43
CA ARG A 383 4.38 -23.05 3.40
C ARG A 383 5.88 -22.93 3.67
N ALA A 384 6.58 -22.08 2.92
CA ALA A 384 7.80 -21.50 3.42
C ALA A 384 7.48 -20.81 4.77
N ARG A 385 8.46 -20.80 5.69
CA ARG A 385 8.36 -20.34 7.09
C ARG A 385 7.75 -18.92 7.27
N SER A 386 7.59 -18.18 6.18
CA SER A 386 6.95 -16.86 6.04
C SER A 386 5.44 -16.80 6.38
N GLY A 387 4.71 -17.92 6.44
CA GLY A 387 3.24 -17.90 6.67
C GLY A 387 2.78 -17.79 8.13
N THR A 388 3.71 -17.75 9.09
CA THR A 388 3.37 -17.64 10.53
C THR A 388 3.24 -16.17 10.98
N PHE A 389 3.77 -15.23 10.18
CA PHE A 389 3.84 -13.81 10.51
C PHE A 389 3.43 -12.98 9.29
N ASP A 390 2.37 -12.18 9.43
CA ASP A 390 2.07 -11.13 8.45
C ASP A 390 2.81 -9.86 8.86
N MET A 391 3.50 -9.23 7.89
CA MET A 391 4.26 -8.00 8.11
C MET A 391 3.77 -6.87 7.19
N LEU A 392 3.53 -5.70 7.77
CA LEU A 392 3.34 -4.45 7.05
C LEU A 392 4.41 -3.48 7.54
N GLU A 393 5.18 -2.92 6.61
CA GLU A 393 6.16 -1.87 6.91
C GLU A 393 5.73 -0.56 6.29
N MET A 394 5.86 0.53 7.04
CA MET A 394 5.51 1.86 6.58
C MET A 394 6.63 2.84 6.87
N ASP A 395 7.09 3.52 5.83
CA ASP A 395 8.10 4.56 5.94
C ASP A 395 7.46 5.92 6.17
N ARG A 396 7.99 6.65 7.15
CA ARG A 396 7.66 8.06 7.35
C ARG A 396 8.32 8.86 6.25
N LEU A 397 7.51 9.61 5.52
CA LEU A 397 8.00 10.57 4.55
C LEU A 397 8.43 11.83 5.30
N GLU A 398 9.56 12.42 4.89
CA GLU A 398 10.09 13.64 5.53
C GLU A 398 9.16 14.84 5.37
N ARG A 399 8.30 14.80 4.35
CA ARG A 399 7.47 15.90 3.88
C ARG A 399 6.00 15.57 4.06
N GLN A 400 5.22 16.58 4.40
CA GLN A 400 3.77 16.49 4.39
C GLN A 400 3.30 16.53 2.93
N LEU A 401 2.63 15.46 2.50
CA LEU A 401 2.01 15.34 1.20
C LEU A 401 0.53 15.71 1.26
N VAL A 402 0.06 16.42 0.23
CA VAL A 402 -1.31 16.92 0.10
C VAL A 402 -1.77 16.83 -1.36
N ASN A 403 -3.08 16.93 -1.58
CA ASN A 403 -3.65 16.99 -2.94
C ASN A 403 -3.17 18.24 -3.69
N LEU A 404 -2.98 18.11 -5.00
CA LEU A 404 -2.86 19.25 -5.90
C LEU A 404 -4.17 20.07 -5.81
N PRO A 405 -4.11 21.36 -5.47
CA PRO A 405 -5.31 22.19 -5.28
C PRO A 405 -6.12 22.39 -6.57
N LEU A 406 -5.52 22.07 -7.73
CA LEU A 406 -6.16 22.20 -9.04
C LEU A 406 -6.93 20.95 -9.48
N LEU A 407 -6.87 19.83 -8.76
CA LEU A 407 -7.70 18.66 -9.07
C LEU A 407 -9.19 19.03 -8.97
N GLN A 408 -9.97 18.77 -10.02
CA GLN A 408 -11.41 19.10 -10.04
C GLN A 408 -12.17 18.31 -8.97
N ASP A 409 -11.89 17.03 -8.87
CA ASP A 409 -12.43 16.13 -7.85
C ASP A 409 -11.31 15.22 -7.34
N ALA A 410 -10.75 15.57 -6.18
CA ALA A 410 -9.73 14.76 -5.54
C ALA A 410 -10.27 13.42 -5.01
N THR A 411 -11.59 13.28 -4.86
CA THR A 411 -12.25 12.10 -4.28
C THR A 411 -12.42 10.98 -5.30
N SER A 412 -12.63 11.34 -6.57
CA SER A 412 -12.75 10.41 -7.70
C SER A 412 -11.44 10.28 -8.51
N TYR A 413 -10.41 11.03 -8.15
CA TYR A 413 -9.15 11.03 -8.88
C TYR A 413 -8.41 9.70 -8.66
N ILE A 414 -8.11 9.03 -9.78
CA ILE A 414 -7.30 7.81 -9.83
C ILE A 414 -6.02 8.17 -10.57
N PRO A 415 -4.84 8.09 -9.93
CA PRO A 415 -3.59 8.46 -10.57
C PRO A 415 -3.23 7.51 -11.72
N ASP A 416 -3.45 6.19 -11.56
CA ASP A 416 -3.00 5.15 -12.49
C ASP A 416 -3.97 4.97 -13.67
N THR A 417 -3.42 4.92 -14.89
CA THR A 417 -4.21 4.80 -16.13
C THR A 417 -4.67 3.36 -16.42
N VAL A 418 -3.93 2.36 -15.92
CA VAL A 418 -4.22 0.93 -16.13
C VAL A 418 -4.11 0.21 -14.80
N ASP A 419 -5.20 -0.41 -14.35
CA ASP A 419 -5.19 -1.34 -13.21
C ASP A 419 -4.84 -2.75 -13.71
N LEU A 420 -3.64 -3.21 -13.36
CA LEU A 420 -3.14 -4.54 -13.73
C LEU A 420 -3.76 -5.65 -12.86
N THR A 421 -4.51 -5.29 -11.82
CA THR A 421 -5.32 -6.25 -11.05
C THR A 421 -6.47 -6.76 -11.91
N GLU A 422 -7.10 -5.84 -12.65
CA GLU A 422 -8.26 -6.11 -13.50
C GLU A 422 -7.85 -6.57 -14.90
N ASP A 423 -6.80 -5.97 -15.49
CA ASP A 423 -6.36 -6.30 -16.84
C ASP A 423 -5.27 -7.39 -16.85
N ALA A 424 -5.70 -8.65 -17.00
CA ALA A 424 -4.80 -9.80 -16.99
C ALA A 424 -3.76 -9.79 -18.13
N LEU A 425 -4.14 -9.32 -19.32
CA LEU A 425 -3.23 -9.25 -20.48
C LEU A 425 -2.17 -8.17 -20.27
N ALA A 426 -2.58 -7.00 -19.77
CA ALA A 426 -1.65 -5.95 -19.38
C ALA A 426 -0.71 -6.44 -18.27
N ARG A 427 -1.25 -7.12 -17.26
CA ARG A 427 -0.49 -7.67 -16.13
C ARG A 427 0.62 -8.60 -16.60
N GLU A 428 0.28 -9.59 -17.43
CA GLU A 428 1.25 -10.56 -17.94
C GLU A 428 2.35 -9.85 -18.73
N TYR A 429 1.98 -8.91 -19.60
CA TYR A 429 2.92 -8.12 -20.39
C TYR A 429 3.87 -7.31 -19.51
N TRP A 430 3.34 -6.54 -18.55
CA TRP A 430 4.16 -5.69 -17.70
C TRP A 430 5.07 -6.52 -16.80
N LEU A 431 4.56 -7.57 -16.14
CA LEU A 431 5.39 -8.45 -15.31
C LEU A 431 6.55 -9.05 -16.12
N TYR A 432 6.29 -9.48 -17.36
CA TYR A 432 7.34 -9.94 -18.26
C TYR A 432 8.37 -8.84 -18.58
N CYS A 433 7.94 -7.62 -18.92
CA CYS A 433 8.85 -6.50 -19.18
C CYS A 433 9.74 -6.18 -17.97
N PHE A 434 9.20 -6.22 -16.75
CA PHE A 434 9.99 -5.98 -15.52
C PHE A 434 10.97 -7.12 -15.22
N GLU A 435 10.59 -8.37 -15.50
CA GLU A 435 11.49 -9.52 -15.38
C GLU A 435 12.65 -9.46 -16.38
N GLU A 436 12.37 -9.14 -17.66
CA GLU A 436 13.39 -9.00 -18.71
C GLU A 436 14.36 -7.83 -18.42
N ALA A 437 13.83 -6.70 -17.92
CA ALA A 437 14.64 -5.53 -17.60
C ALA A 437 15.54 -5.72 -16.36
N LEU A 438 15.27 -6.72 -15.52
CA LEU A 438 15.92 -6.93 -14.22
C LEU A 438 17.44 -7.01 -14.34
N ASP A 439 17.94 -7.74 -15.33
CA ASP A 439 19.38 -7.91 -15.55
C ASP A 439 20.07 -6.61 -15.93
N GLY A 440 19.38 -5.73 -16.66
CA GLY A 440 19.85 -4.39 -16.96
C GLY A 440 19.96 -3.52 -15.71
N VAL A 441 18.98 -3.62 -14.81
CA VAL A 441 18.97 -2.88 -13.54
C VAL A 441 20.10 -3.36 -12.62
N VAL A 442 20.30 -4.68 -12.49
CA VAL A 442 21.41 -5.28 -11.73
C VAL A 442 22.76 -4.78 -12.22
N LYS A 443 22.97 -4.76 -13.55
CA LYS A 443 24.21 -4.23 -14.15
C LYS A 443 24.43 -2.77 -13.81
N ARG A 444 23.38 -1.94 -13.83
CA ARG A 444 23.46 -0.51 -13.45
C ARG A 444 23.75 -0.32 -11.97
N ALA A 445 23.10 -1.09 -11.10
CA ALA A 445 23.35 -1.08 -9.66
C ALA A 445 24.83 -1.38 -9.35
N ILE A 446 25.40 -2.44 -9.93
CA ILE A 446 26.82 -2.78 -9.78
C ILE A 446 27.71 -1.64 -10.33
N ALA A 447 27.39 -1.10 -11.51
CA ALA A 447 28.17 -0.03 -12.13
C ALA A 447 28.16 1.29 -11.33
N SER A 448 27.10 1.54 -10.55
CA SER A 448 27.00 2.72 -9.68
C SER A 448 28.02 2.68 -8.54
N GLN A 449 28.40 1.49 -8.05
CA GLN A 449 29.27 1.28 -6.89
C GLN A 449 30.47 0.36 -7.20
N LYS A 450 31.13 0.56 -8.35
CA LYS A 450 32.27 -0.28 -8.80
C LYS A 450 33.40 -0.43 -7.77
N ASP A 451 33.59 0.57 -6.92
CA ASP A 451 34.66 0.60 -5.94
C ASP A 451 34.33 -0.22 -4.67
N GLN A 452 33.13 -0.82 -4.60
CA GLN A 452 32.70 -1.68 -3.50
C GLN A 452 32.56 -3.14 -3.99
N PRO A 453 33.47 -4.05 -3.59
CA PRO A 453 33.42 -5.46 -4.00
C PRO A 453 32.09 -6.15 -3.62
N GLU A 454 31.51 -5.78 -2.48
CA GLU A 454 30.23 -6.30 -1.98
C GLU A 454 29.01 -5.89 -2.84
N ALA A 455 29.15 -4.91 -3.74
CA ALA A 455 28.05 -4.47 -4.59
C ALA A 455 27.51 -5.61 -5.47
N VAL A 456 28.36 -6.55 -5.89
CA VAL A 456 27.92 -7.71 -6.69
C VAL A 456 27.01 -8.61 -5.88
N GLU A 457 27.38 -8.92 -4.63
CA GLU A 457 26.58 -9.77 -3.74
C GLU A 457 25.24 -9.10 -3.40
N ARG A 458 25.25 -7.82 -3.06
CA ARG A 458 24.01 -7.06 -2.78
C ARG A 458 23.09 -7.00 -3.99
N ALA A 459 23.64 -6.83 -5.19
CA ALA A 459 22.84 -6.78 -6.42
C ALA A 459 22.18 -8.13 -6.74
N GLU A 460 22.82 -9.25 -6.40
CA GLU A 460 22.21 -10.58 -6.54
C GLU A 460 21.10 -10.82 -5.50
N LYS A 461 21.28 -10.36 -4.25
CA LYS A 461 20.20 -10.37 -3.24
C LYS A 461 19.00 -9.52 -3.69
N PHE A 462 19.25 -8.33 -4.24
CA PHE A 462 18.23 -7.50 -4.89
C PHE A 462 17.48 -8.26 -5.98
N ARG A 463 18.22 -8.89 -6.91
CA ARG A 463 17.63 -9.66 -8.02
C ARG A 463 16.70 -10.75 -7.50
N GLN A 464 17.16 -11.55 -6.54
CA GLN A 464 16.37 -12.65 -5.98
C GLN A 464 15.10 -12.13 -5.31
N LYS A 465 15.22 -11.10 -4.48
CA LYS A 465 14.09 -10.52 -3.76
C LYS A 465 13.05 -9.91 -4.71
N TYR A 466 13.49 -9.09 -5.66
CA TYR A 466 12.58 -8.44 -6.60
C TYR A 466 11.91 -9.46 -7.53
N ARG A 467 12.65 -10.46 -8.03
CA ARG A 467 12.08 -11.56 -8.83
C ARG A 467 11.01 -12.33 -8.06
N HIS A 468 11.25 -12.63 -6.78
CA HIS A 468 10.26 -13.29 -5.93
C HIS A 468 8.97 -12.46 -5.81
N LYS A 469 9.09 -11.13 -5.64
CA LYS A 469 7.92 -10.22 -5.59
C LYS A 469 7.14 -10.23 -6.90
N LEU A 470 7.81 -10.18 -8.05
CA LEU A 470 7.14 -10.27 -9.35
C LEU A 470 6.40 -11.60 -9.52
N GLN A 471 6.99 -12.71 -9.07
CA GLN A 471 6.33 -14.02 -9.07
C GLN A 471 5.10 -14.04 -8.16
N THR A 472 5.17 -13.47 -6.97
CA THR A 472 4.00 -13.34 -6.07
C THR A 472 2.89 -12.56 -6.77
N LEU A 473 3.19 -11.39 -7.34
CA LEU A 473 2.22 -10.53 -8.02
C LEU A 473 1.60 -11.17 -9.27
N ARG A 474 2.30 -12.11 -9.91
CA ARG A 474 1.76 -12.90 -11.02
C ARG A 474 0.61 -13.80 -10.58
N HIS A 475 0.70 -14.38 -9.39
CA HIS A 475 -0.31 -15.31 -8.85
C HIS A 475 -1.34 -14.61 -7.95
N GLN A 476 -0.94 -13.52 -7.30
CA GLN A 476 -1.74 -12.74 -6.35
C GLN A 476 -1.57 -11.24 -6.65
N PRO A 477 -2.23 -10.70 -7.68
CA PRO A 477 -2.04 -9.32 -8.10
C PRO A 477 -2.45 -8.31 -7.03
N PHE A 478 -3.41 -8.64 -6.18
CA PHE A 478 -3.91 -7.78 -5.10
C PHE A 478 -3.08 -7.84 -3.80
N ALA A 479 -1.94 -8.54 -3.80
CA ALA A 479 -1.16 -8.79 -2.58
C ALA A 479 -0.70 -7.49 -1.88
N TYR A 480 -0.55 -6.38 -2.59
CA TYR A 480 -0.11 -5.09 -2.00
C TYR A 480 -1.05 -3.94 -2.39
N GLY A 481 -2.36 -4.22 -2.45
CA GLY A 481 -3.35 -3.30 -3.02
C GLY A 481 -3.47 -3.45 -4.53
N SER A 482 -3.95 -2.41 -5.24
CA SER A 482 -4.01 -2.42 -6.71
C SER A 482 -2.61 -2.59 -7.31
N LEU A 483 -2.46 -3.57 -8.21
CA LEU A 483 -1.27 -3.72 -9.03
C LEU A 483 -1.31 -2.72 -10.19
N THR A 484 -0.29 -1.88 -10.31
CA THR A 484 -0.17 -0.89 -11.37
C THR A 484 1.27 -0.82 -11.85
N VAL A 485 1.51 -0.16 -12.99
CA VAL A 485 2.89 0.09 -13.45
C VAL A 485 3.68 0.90 -12.42
N ARG A 486 3.02 1.84 -11.74
CA ARG A 486 3.63 2.62 -10.65
C ARG A 486 4.00 1.74 -9.46
N SER A 487 3.12 0.86 -8.98
CA SER A 487 3.45 -0.01 -7.85
C SER A 487 4.58 -1.01 -8.16
N LEU A 488 4.71 -1.46 -9.42
CA LEU A 488 5.87 -2.24 -9.88
C LEU A 488 7.18 -1.42 -9.84
N LEU A 489 7.15 -0.16 -10.29
CA LEU A 489 8.31 0.74 -10.23
C LEU A 489 8.70 1.04 -8.78
N ASP A 490 7.74 1.38 -7.94
CA ASP A 490 7.97 1.66 -6.51
C ASP A 490 8.53 0.42 -5.79
N THR A 491 8.01 -0.78 -6.09
CA THR A 491 8.55 -2.04 -5.55
C THR A 491 10.02 -2.24 -5.92
N ARG A 492 10.40 -1.93 -7.17
CA ARG A 492 11.79 -2.03 -7.62
C ARG A 492 12.70 -1.08 -6.85
N GLU A 493 12.30 0.20 -6.73
CA GLU A 493 13.09 1.21 -6.02
C GLU A 493 13.23 0.86 -4.52
N HIS A 494 12.15 0.40 -3.88
CA HIS A 494 12.21 -0.04 -2.48
C HIS A 494 13.16 -1.23 -2.30
N CYS A 495 13.15 -2.21 -3.21
CA CYS A 495 14.10 -3.31 -3.18
C CYS A 495 15.55 -2.85 -3.42
N LEU A 496 15.79 -1.91 -4.35
CA LEU A 496 17.13 -1.34 -4.57
C LEU A 496 17.67 -0.64 -3.31
N ASN A 497 16.83 0.18 -2.68
CA ASN A 497 17.18 0.92 -1.46
C ASN A 497 17.49 -0.02 -0.29
N GLU A 498 16.74 -1.11 -0.13
CA GLU A 498 17.00 -2.12 0.89
C GLU A 498 18.38 -2.78 0.75
N PHE A 499 18.87 -2.91 -0.48
CA PHE A 499 20.22 -3.42 -0.75
C PHE A 499 21.24 -2.31 -1.00
N ASN A 500 20.98 -1.10 -0.50
CA ASN A 500 21.88 0.04 -0.49
C ASN A 500 22.30 0.57 -1.88
N PHE A 501 21.38 0.52 -2.86
CA PHE A 501 21.55 1.14 -4.18
C PHE A 501 20.64 2.37 -4.34
N PRO A 502 21.01 3.54 -3.77
CA PRO A 502 20.14 4.72 -3.76
C PRO A 502 19.90 5.37 -5.12
N ASP A 503 20.87 5.27 -6.04
CA ASP A 503 20.73 5.79 -7.39
C ASP A 503 21.62 5.01 -8.37
N PRO A 504 21.09 3.90 -8.93
CA PRO A 504 21.79 3.12 -9.96
C PRO A 504 22.09 3.88 -11.25
N TYR A 505 21.44 5.03 -11.48
CA TYR A 505 21.49 5.80 -12.72
C TYR A 505 22.31 7.09 -12.61
N SER A 506 22.70 7.49 -11.40
CA SER A 506 23.49 8.69 -11.07
C SER A 506 24.62 9.02 -12.05
N LYS A 507 25.51 8.05 -12.34
CA LYS A 507 26.64 8.24 -13.26
C LYS A 507 26.23 8.46 -14.72
N ILE A 508 25.10 7.91 -15.12
CA ILE A 508 24.57 8.07 -16.49
C ILE A 508 23.89 9.43 -16.60
N LYS A 509 23.05 9.79 -15.61
CA LYS A 509 22.43 11.12 -15.51
C LYS A 509 23.47 12.23 -15.58
N GLN A 510 24.54 12.13 -14.79
CA GLN A 510 25.63 13.11 -14.82
C GLN A 510 26.23 13.28 -16.22
N LYS A 511 26.56 12.17 -16.90
CA LYS A 511 27.10 12.22 -18.27
C LYS A 511 26.14 12.84 -19.28
N GLU A 512 24.85 12.49 -19.20
CA GLU A 512 23.82 13.04 -20.07
C GLU A 512 23.64 14.53 -19.84
N ASN A 513 23.62 14.96 -18.57
CA ASN A 513 23.56 16.36 -18.15
C ASN A 513 24.77 17.17 -18.63
N ASP A 514 25.99 16.65 -18.46
CA ASP A 514 27.23 17.28 -18.92
C ASP A 514 27.19 17.51 -20.45
N MET A 515 26.74 16.49 -21.18
CA MET A 515 26.61 16.57 -22.63
C MET A 515 25.51 17.55 -23.06
N ALA A 516 24.36 17.55 -22.39
CA ALA A 516 23.26 18.46 -22.68
C ALA A 516 23.68 19.92 -22.47
N LEU A 517 24.39 20.24 -21.38
CA LEU A 517 24.92 21.59 -21.11
C LEU A 517 25.89 22.06 -22.20
N LYS A 518 26.77 21.18 -22.69
CA LYS A 518 27.71 21.52 -23.79
C LYS A 518 26.99 21.96 -25.07
N TYR A 519 25.80 21.45 -25.33
CA TYR A 519 25.00 21.80 -26.51
C TYR A 519 23.92 22.86 -26.26
N TYR A 520 23.67 23.24 -25.00
CA TYR A 520 22.56 24.11 -24.60
C TYR A 520 22.50 25.42 -25.42
N LEU A 521 23.55 26.25 -25.38
CA LEU A 521 23.58 27.54 -26.08
C LEU A 521 23.42 27.39 -27.58
N LYS A 522 24.00 26.33 -28.16
CA LYS A 522 23.89 26.05 -29.59
C LYS A 522 22.44 25.75 -29.98
N VAL A 523 21.73 24.96 -29.16
CA VAL A 523 20.32 24.64 -29.37
C VAL A 523 19.47 25.90 -29.20
N VAL A 524 19.64 26.66 -28.12
CA VAL A 524 18.89 27.91 -27.86
C VAL A 524 19.03 28.88 -29.03
N LYS A 525 20.26 29.16 -29.48
CA LYS A 525 20.51 30.05 -30.62
C LYS A 525 19.83 29.58 -31.90
N SER A 526 19.86 28.28 -32.18
CA SER A 526 19.19 27.71 -33.37
C SER A 526 17.66 27.85 -33.32
N VAL A 527 17.08 27.90 -32.11
CA VAL A 527 15.64 28.06 -31.89
C VAL A 527 15.24 29.54 -31.96
N GLU A 528 16.11 30.45 -31.54
CA GLU A 528 15.89 31.91 -31.64
C GLU A 528 15.84 32.40 -33.09
N GLU A 529 16.61 31.78 -34.00
CA GLU A 529 16.65 32.10 -35.43
C GLU A 529 15.34 31.74 -36.17
N LEU A 530 14.46 30.95 -35.55
CA LEU A 530 13.18 30.52 -36.15
C LEU A 530 12.09 31.59 -36.01
N SER A 531 11.16 31.59 -36.96
CA SER A 531 9.88 32.33 -36.84
C SER A 531 9.06 31.84 -35.65
N TRP A 532 8.07 32.62 -35.20
CA TRP A 532 7.29 32.28 -34.01
C TRP A 532 6.63 30.89 -34.11
N GLU A 533 5.91 30.56 -35.20
CA GLU A 533 5.25 29.25 -35.32
C GLU A 533 6.28 28.11 -35.33
N GLN A 534 7.34 28.27 -36.12
CA GLN A 534 8.40 27.26 -36.25
C GLN A 534 9.12 27.05 -34.91
N ARG A 535 9.32 28.12 -34.13
CA ARG A 535 9.92 28.09 -32.81
C ARG A 535 9.06 27.26 -31.85
N GLN A 536 7.76 27.52 -31.77
CA GLN A 536 6.85 26.74 -30.90
C GLN A 536 6.87 25.26 -31.27
N PHE A 537 6.77 24.95 -32.56
CA PHE A 537 6.83 23.57 -33.03
C PHE A 537 8.17 22.89 -32.72
N ASN A 538 9.29 23.62 -32.91
CA ASN A 538 10.63 23.11 -32.62
C ASN A 538 10.81 22.86 -31.11
N LEU A 539 10.33 23.75 -30.24
CA LEU A 539 10.37 23.57 -28.78
C LEU A 539 9.61 22.32 -28.35
N VAL A 540 8.38 22.13 -28.84
CA VAL A 540 7.57 20.93 -28.55
C VAL A 540 8.28 19.67 -29.06
N LYS A 541 8.79 19.70 -30.29
CA LYS A 541 9.52 18.57 -30.87
C LYS A 541 10.81 18.28 -30.09
N GLY A 542 11.52 19.30 -29.65
CA GLY A 542 12.74 19.21 -28.83
C GLY A 542 12.46 18.60 -27.47
N LEU A 543 11.38 19.02 -26.80
CA LEU A 543 10.93 18.42 -25.53
C LEU A 543 10.64 16.93 -25.71
N LEU A 544 9.89 16.55 -26.74
CA LEU A 544 9.56 15.15 -27.03
C LEU A 544 10.77 14.32 -27.46
N ALA A 545 11.72 14.92 -28.19
CA ALA A 545 12.99 14.27 -28.53
C ALA A 545 13.82 14.03 -27.25
N GLY A 546 13.92 15.04 -26.38
CA GLY A 546 14.55 14.92 -25.05
C GLY A 546 13.92 13.82 -24.22
N ASN A 547 12.58 13.68 -24.29
CA ASN A 547 11.87 12.58 -23.64
C ASN A 547 12.31 11.20 -24.15
N VAL A 548 12.69 11.03 -25.44
CA VAL A 548 13.20 9.76 -25.99
C VAL A 548 14.65 9.51 -25.58
N PHE A 549 15.50 10.53 -25.69
CA PHE A 549 16.93 10.42 -25.40
C PHE A 549 17.25 10.48 -23.90
N ASP A 550 16.23 10.67 -23.06
CA ASP A 550 16.32 10.60 -21.61
C ASP A 550 17.34 11.60 -21.01
N TRP A 551 17.62 12.68 -21.76
CA TRP A 551 18.44 13.81 -21.32
C TRP A 551 17.66 14.58 -20.26
N GLY A 552 18.15 14.48 -19.03
CA GLY A 552 17.52 15.07 -17.87
C GLY A 552 17.35 16.59 -17.96
N ALA A 553 16.19 17.06 -18.40
CA ALA A 553 15.67 18.39 -18.08
C ALA A 553 14.16 18.43 -18.35
N LYS A 554 13.35 18.71 -17.33
CA LYS A 554 11.88 18.86 -17.42
C LYS A 554 11.50 20.25 -16.94
N ALA A 555 10.88 21.07 -17.79
CA ALA A 555 10.42 22.44 -17.51
C ALA A 555 8.97 22.58 -18.01
N TRP A 556 8.01 23.29 -17.39
CA TRP A 556 8.03 24.58 -16.69
C TRP A 556 7.01 24.63 -15.52
N CYS A 557 7.24 25.54 -14.54
CA CYS A 557 6.97 25.33 -13.10
C CYS A 557 7.62 24.00 -12.66
N SER A 558 8.95 23.98 -12.56
CA SER A 558 9.70 22.73 -12.54
C SER A 558 9.51 21.97 -11.23
N VAL A 559 8.50 21.10 -11.26
CA VAL A 559 8.13 20.10 -10.28
C VAL A 559 8.98 18.86 -10.53
N CYS A 560 10.06 18.71 -9.77
CA CYS A 560 11.00 17.59 -9.94
C CYS A 560 10.91 16.59 -8.79
N ASN A 561 11.42 15.38 -9.02
CA ASN A 561 11.45 14.37 -7.97
C ASN A 561 12.29 14.85 -6.77
N SER A 562 11.79 14.60 -5.57
CA SER A 562 12.51 14.85 -4.33
C SER A 562 13.68 13.88 -4.16
N GLY A 563 13.56 12.65 -4.66
CA GLY A 563 14.63 11.64 -4.66
C GLY A 563 14.82 10.96 -6.02
N PRO A 564 15.91 10.19 -6.20
CA PRO A 564 16.21 9.50 -7.46
C PRO A 564 15.12 8.50 -7.85
N ALA A 565 14.82 8.43 -9.16
CA ALA A 565 13.91 7.43 -9.72
C ALA A 565 14.25 7.20 -11.20
N LEU A 566 14.78 6.01 -11.55
CA LEU A 566 15.40 5.81 -12.87
C LEU A 566 16.43 6.93 -13.16
N ASN A 567 16.45 7.42 -14.40
CA ASN A 567 17.25 8.55 -14.87
C ASN A 567 16.52 9.90 -14.72
N ASP A 568 15.42 10.00 -13.98
CA ASP A 568 14.77 11.30 -13.75
C ASP A 568 15.68 12.25 -12.96
N VAL A 569 15.63 13.53 -13.33
CA VAL A 569 16.34 14.61 -12.64
C VAL A 569 15.66 14.91 -11.30
N THR A 570 16.46 14.92 -10.25
CA THR A 570 16.05 15.34 -8.91
C THR A 570 16.07 16.86 -8.77
N ASN A 571 15.33 17.41 -7.79
CA ASN A 571 15.33 18.86 -7.54
C ASN A 571 16.74 19.41 -7.26
N SER A 572 17.57 18.68 -6.50
CA SER A 572 18.96 19.09 -6.21
C SER A 572 19.84 19.10 -7.46
N GLU A 573 19.69 18.11 -8.35
CA GLU A 573 20.40 18.11 -9.65
C GLU A 573 19.94 19.27 -10.52
N LEU A 574 18.63 19.54 -10.57
CA LEU A 574 18.09 20.63 -11.37
C LEU A 574 18.53 22.00 -10.85
N GLN A 575 18.65 22.19 -9.54
CA GLN A 575 19.20 23.43 -8.97
C GLN A 575 20.59 23.74 -9.53
N ILE A 576 21.50 22.76 -9.45
CA ILE A 576 22.87 22.91 -9.99
C ILE A 576 22.85 23.17 -11.50
N LEU A 577 22.04 22.42 -12.26
CA LEU A 577 21.90 22.62 -13.70
C LEU A 577 21.40 24.02 -14.05
N THR A 578 20.41 24.50 -13.31
CA THR A 578 19.80 25.81 -13.56
C THR A 578 20.75 26.94 -13.20
N GLU A 579 21.55 26.80 -12.14
CA GLU A 579 22.63 27.76 -11.82
C GLU A 579 23.67 27.85 -12.93
N ARG A 580 24.09 26.70 -13.48
CA ARG A 580 25.03 26.64 -14.61
C ARG A 580 24.46 27.27 -15.87
N ILE A 581 23.19 26.99 -16.17
CA ILE A 581 22.48 27.60 -17.29
C ILE A 581 22.36 29.12 -17.07
N ALA A 582 22.00 29.58 -15.87
CA ALA A 582 21.89 31.00 -15.54
C ALA A 582 23.24 31.74 -15.66
N ALA A 583 24.37 31.06 -15.47
CA ALA A 583 25.69 31.66 -15.68
C ALA A 583 25.99 31.92 -17.17
N MET A 584 25.34 31.21 -18.09
CA MET A 584 25.55 31.32 -19.55
C MET A 584 24.39 31.95 -20.32
N ASP A 585 23.19 31.97 -19.74
CA ASP A 585 21.96 32.49 -20.34
C ASP A 585 21.36 33.64 -19.50
N PRO A 586 21.45 34.89 -19.97
CA PRO A 586 20.92 36.06 -19.27
C PRO A 586 19.40 36.02 -19.05
N VAL A 587 18.63 35.35 -19.91
CA VAL A 587 17.17 35.26 -19.81
C VAL A 587 16.79 34.36 -18.64
N ILE A 588 17.45 33.21 -18.50
CA ILE A 588 17.27 32.32 -17.35
C ILE A 588 17.77 32.97 -16.07
N HIS A 589 18.91 33.67 -16.11
CA HIS A 589 19.42 34.44 -14.97
C HIS A 589 18.41 35.47 -14.47
N ALA A 590 17.86 36.28 -15.37
CA ALA A 590 16.83 37.26 -15.04
C ALA A 590 15.57 36.59 -14.51
N ALA A 591 15.13 35.49 -15.13
CA ALA A 591 13.92 34.76 -14.71
C ALA A 591 14.04 34.21 -13.28
N LEU A 592 15.21 33.72 -12.86
CA LEU A 592 15.47 33.31 -11.47
C LEU A 592 15.49 34.50 -10.52
N LYS A 593 16.22 35.57 -10.88
CA LYS A 593 16.37 36.76 -10.04
C LYS A 593 15.04 37.48 -9.80
N GLU A 594 14.17 37.49 -10.81
CA GLU A 594 12.85 38.11 -10.79
C GLU A 594 11.75 37.14 -10.28
N ASP A 595 12.12 35.93 -9.84
CA ASP A 595 11.19 34.90 -9.36
C ASP A 595 10.11 34.47 -10.38
N ARG A 596 10.36 34.69 -11.68
CA ARG A 596 9.53 34.18 -12.79
C ARG A 596 9.76 32.70 -13.06
N LEU A 597 10.93 32.17 -12.70
CA LEU A 597 11.26 30.75 -12.74
C LEU A 597 11.59 30.28 -11.32
N ALA A 598 10.82 29.33 -10.81
CA ALA A 598 11.03 28.73 -9.50
C ALA A 598 11.16 27.21 -9.63
N LEU A 599 12.11 26.63 -8.90
CA LEU A 599 12.32 25.19 -8.83
C LEU A 599 11.68 24.65 -7.55
N VAL A 600 10.72 23.74 -7.69
CA VAL A 600 10.00 23.17 -6.54
C VAL A 600 10.01 21.66 -6.66
N GLN A 601 10.14 20.96 -5.54
CA GLN A 601 10.11 19.51 -5.53
C GLN A 601 8.69 18.98 -5.36
N ASN A 602 8.44 17.77 -5.86
CA ASN A 602 7.11 17.15 -5.85
C ASN A 602 6.83 16.28 -4.62
N GLY A 603 7.83 15.94 -3.82
CA GLY A 603 7.67 15.04 -2.67
C GLY A 603 7.67 13.54 -3.01
N SER A 604 7.91 13.17 -4.27
CA SER A 604 7.95 11.81 -4.78
C SER A 604 9.37 11.38 -5.18
N SER A 605 9.67 10.11 -4.99
CA SER A 605 10.84 9.40 -5.50
C SER A 605 10.44 8.29 -6.47
N SER A 606 9.36 8.51 -7.23
CA SER A 606 8.82 7.60 -8.24
C SER A 606 8.93 8.21 -9.63
N PRO A 607 9.15 7.40 -10.69
CA PRO A 607 9.07 7.91 -12.07
C PRO A 607 7.64 8.27 -12.51
N CYS A 608 6.64 7.86 -11.72
CA CYS A 608 5.23 8.22 -11.87
C CYS A 608 4.86 9.34 -10.88
N LEU A 609 3.73 10.03 -11.13
CA LEU A 609 3.30 11.16 -10.32
C LEU A 609 1.86 10.95 -9.85
N ASP A 610 1.65 10.97 -8.54
CA ASP A 610 0.33 10.96 -7.92
C ASP A 610 -0.03 12.38 -7.48
N LEU A 611 -0.95 13.04 -8.19
CA LEU A 611 -1.37 14.41 -7.90
C LEU A 611 -2.19 14.53 -6.61
N SER A 612 -2.62 13.42 -6.01
CA SER A 612 -3.22 13.43 -4.66
C SER A 612 -2.17 13.49 -3.55
N ARG A 613 -0.88 13.32 -3.88
CA ARG A 613 0.21 13.20 -2.90
C ARG A 613 1.43 14.01 -3.31
N LEU A 614 1.31 15.34 -3.26
CA LEU A 614 2.37 16.29 -3.59
C LEU A 614 2.92 17.00 -2.34
N ASP A 615 4.19 17.42 -2.39
CA ASP A 615 4.77 18.26 -1.35
C ASP A 615 3.93 19.51 -1.08
N LYS A 616 3.67 19.80 0.20
CA LYS A 616 2.85 20.93 0.63
C LYS A 616 3.37 22.29 0.15
N VAL A 617 4.68 22.46 0.00
CA VAL A 617 5.27 23.71 -0.53
C VAL A 617 4.83 23.87 -1.97
N LEU A 618 4.89 22.81 -2.78
CA LEU A 618 4.41 22.85 -4.16
C LEU A 618 2.92 23.20 -4.24
N ALA A 619 2.08 22.51 -3.48
CA ALA A 619 0.64 22.81 -3.47
C ALA A 619 0.36 24.27 -3.04
N THR A 620 1.17 24.82 -2.14
CA THR A 620 1.07 26.22 -1.70
C THR A 620 1.49 27.18 -2.81
N VAL A 621 2.62 26.93 -3.49
CA VAL A 621 3.09 27.74 -4.63
C VAL A 621 2.06 27.76 -5.76
N VAL A 622 1.51 26.60 -6.13
CA VAL A 622 0.48 26.48 -7.18
C VAL A 622 -0.74 27.36 -6.86
N ARG A 623 -1.18 27.34 -5.60
CA ARG A 623 -2.34 28.14 -5.16
C ARG A 623 -2.01 29.63 -5.11
N GLU A 624 -0.90 30.01 -4.50
CA GLU A 624 -0.53 31.42 -4.27
C GLU A 624 -0.15 32.15 -5.55
N ARG A 625 0.48 31.46 -6.52
CA ARG A 625 0.81 32.03 -7.83
C ARG A 625 -0.37 32.00 -8.82
N GLY A 626 -1.51 31.42 -8.43
CA GLY A 626 -2.70 31.34 -9.29
C GLY A 626 -2.44 30.60 -10.59
N THR A 627 -1.83 29.41 -10.52
CA THR A 627 -1.47 28.62 -11.71
C THR A 627 -2.70 28.35 -12.59
N ASP A 628 -2.59 28.71 -13.87
CA ASP A 628 -3.64 28.63 -14.90
C ASP A 628 -3.34 27.58 -16.00
N LEU A 629 -2.09 27.11 -16.08
CA LEU A 629 -1.65 26.03 -16.96
C LEU A 629 -0.78 25.02 -16.20
N VAL A 630 -1.13 23.73 -16.32
CA VAL A 630 -0.33 22.62 -15.81
C VAL A 630 0.19 21.76 -16.96
N ILE A 631 1.51 21.64 -17.07
CA ILE A 631 2.16 20.78 -18.06
C ILE A 631 2.71 19.53 -17.36
N ILE A 632 2.30 18.34 -17.79
CA ILE A 632 2.76 17.06 -17.27
C ILE A 632 3.54 16.34 -18.37
N GLU A 633 4.83 16.09 -18.13
CA GLU A 633 5.75 15.54 -19.11
C GLU A 633 6.22 14.12 -18.74
N GLY A 634 6.28 13.28 -19.76
CA GLY A 634 6.90 11.95 -19.74
C GLY A 634 5.93 10.80 -19.54
N MET A 635 6.24 9.66 -20.15
CA MET A 635 5.37 8.47 -20.19
C MET A 635 4.93 8.03 -18.79
N GLY A 636 5.83 8.05 -17.79
CA GLY A 636 5.50 7.71 -16.40
C GLY A 636 4.46 8.64 -15.76
N ARG A 637 4.63 9.96 -15.93
CA ARG A 637 3.82 10.99 -15.24
C ARG A 637 2.56 11.38 -15.99
N ALA A 638 2.55 11.29 -17.32
CA ALA A 638 1.49 11.81 -18.18
C ALA A 638 0.65 10.71 -18.85
N ILE A 639 1.19 9.49 -18.98
CA ILE A 639 0.48 8.36 -19.61
C ILE A 639 0.22 7.23 -18.62
N HIS A 640 1.24 6.69 -17.94
CA HIS A 640 1.02 5.65 -16.92
C HIS A 640 0.28 6.19 -15.70
N THR A 641 0.51 7.46 -15.40
CA THR A 641 -0.29 8.23 -14.45
C THR A 641 -0.86 9.48 -15.10
N ASN A 642 -1.94 10.01 -14.53
CA ASN A 642 -2.57 11.30 -14.88
C ASN A 642 -3.18 11.44 -16.27
N TYR A 643 -3.21 10.39 -17.11
CA TYR A 643 -3.73 10.53 -18.47
C TYR A 643 -5.18 11.03 -18.51
N TYR A 644 -5.99 10.63 -17.53
CA TYR A 644 -7.38 11.05 -17.34
C TYR A 644 -7.58 12.09 -16.23
N ALA A 645 -6.50 12.68 -15.69
CA ALA A 645 -6.59 13.67 -14.63
C ALA A 645 -7.29 14.94 -15.12
N MET A 646 -8.39 15.29 -14.45
CA MET A 646 -9.18 16.49 -14.70
C MET A 646 -8.74 17.62 -13.76
N LEU A 647 -8.28 18.73 -14.34
CA LEU A 647 -7.81 19.91 -13.62
C LEU A 647 -8.76 21.10 -13.81
N SER A 648 -8.84 21.96 -12.81
CA SER A 648 -9.64 23.20 -12.81
C SER A 648 -9.01 24.32 -13.65
N CYS A 649 -7.80 24.10 -14.15
CA CYS A 649 -7.07 24.98 -15.05
C CYS A 649 -6.79 24.27 -16.38
N GLU A 650 -6.19 24.97 -17.34
CA GLU A 650 -5.72 24.33 -18.58
C GLU A 650 -4.63 23.30 -18.26
N SER A 651 -4.60 22.20 -19.01
CA SER A 651 -3.57 21.19 -18.82
C SER A 651 -3.05 20.64 -20.13
N LEU A 652 -1.76 20.34 -20.16
CA LEU A 652 -1.08 19.77 -21.31
C LEU A 652 -0.28 18.54 -20.87
N LYS A 653 -0.62 17.37 -21.42
CA LYS A 653 0.03 16.10 -21.13
C LYS A 653 0.86 15.67 -22.35
N LEU A 654 2.16 15.51 -22.16
CA LEU A 654 3.15 15.34 -23.23
C LEU A 654 4.05 14.15 -22.96
N ALA A 655 4.16 13.22 -23.91
CA ALA A 655 5.08 12.10 -23.76
C ALA A 655 5.33 11.38 -25.09
N VAL A 656 6.46 10.68 -25.18
CA VAL A 656 6.69 9.69 -26.23
C VAL A 656 6.40 8.29 -25.68
N ILE A 657 5.65 7.50 -26.43
CA ILE A 657 5.30 6.13 -26.05
C ILE A 657 6.49 5.22 -26.34
N LYS A 658 7.19 4.79 -25.30
CA LYS A 658 8.39 3.92 -25.39
C LYS A 658 8.07 2.42 -25.28
N ASN A 659 6.80 2.06 -25.37
CA ASN A 659 6.31 0.70 -25.11
C ASN A 659 5.34 0.28 -26.23
N SER A 660 5.60 -0.87 -26.87
CA SER A 660 4.79 -1.33 -28.01
C SER A 660 3.36 -1.66 -27.60
N TRP A 661 3.16 -2.38 -26.50
CA TRP A 661 1.83 -2.77 -26.03
C TRP A 661 0.95 -1.56 -25.71
N LEU A 662 1.52 -0.55 -25.04
CA LEU A 662 0.81 0.69 -24.75
C LEU A 662 0.50 1.48 -26.02
N ALA A 663 1.42 1.50 -26.98
CA ALA A 663 1.18 2.15 -28.26
C ALA A 663 0.00 1.52 -29.00
N ASP A 664 -0.01 0.19 -29.11
CA ASP A 664 -1.08 -0.55 -29.78
C ASP A 664 -2.43 -0.28 -29.10
N ARG A 665 -2.46 -0.26 -27.76
CA ARG A 665 -3.67 0.02 -26.98
C ARG A 665 -4.19 1.44 -27.15
N LEU A 666 -3.31 2.42 -27.35
CA LEU A 666 -3.68 3.81 -27.65
C LEU A 666 -3.94 4.04 -29.15
N GLY A 667 -3.90 3.00 -29.99
CA GLY A 667 -4.12 3.10 -31.44
C GLY A 667 -2.95 3.73 -32.21
N GLY A 668 -1.75 3.72 -31.63
CA GLY A 668 -0.52 4.26 -32.21
C GLY A 668 0.56 3.20 -32.46
N LYS A 669 1.77 3.65 -32.78
CA LYS A 669 2.98 2.83 -32.90
C LYS A 669 3.98 3.18 -31.80
N ILE A 670 4.95 2.31 -31.52
CA ILE A 670 6.08 2.70 -30.65
C ILE A 670 6.73 3.99 -31.17
N PHE A 671 7.11 4.87 -30.24
CA PHE A 671 7.56 6.24 -30.46
C PHE A 671 6.51 7.23 -30.98
N SER A 672 5.24 6.85 -30.99
CA SER A 672 4.16 7.83 -31.16
C SER A 672 4.15 8.82 -30.00
N VAL A 673 3.68 10.03 -30.30
CA VAL A 673 3.63 11.15 -29.37
C VAL A 673 2.22 11.29 -28.82
N VAL A 674 2.11 11.49 -27.52
CA VAL A 674 0.92 12.06 -26.87
C VAL A 674 1.13 13.56 -26.71
N PHE A 675 0.24 14.36 -27.28
CA PHE A 675 0.12 15.79 -27.06
C PHE A 675 -1.36 16.06 -26.75
N LYS A 676 -1.73 15.95 -25.46
CA LYS A 676 -3.12 16.04 -25.02
C LYS A 676 -3.32 17.36 -24.26
N TYR A 677 -3.92 18.32 -24.95
CA TYR A 677 -4.33 19.60 -24.37
C TYR A 677 -5.79 19.54 -23.94
N GLU A 678 -6.06 19.97 -22.71
CA GLU A 678 -7.39 19.94 -22.10
C GLU A 678 -7.70 21.29 -21.46
N VAL A 679 -8.90 21.80 -21.73
CA VAL A 679 -9.43 23.04 -21.15
C VAL A 679 -10.42 22.65 -20.05
N PRO A 680 -10.42 23.33 -18.89
CA PRO A 680 -11.33 23.02 -17.81
C PRO A 680 -12.78 23.18 -18.29
N SER A 681 -13.62 22.21 -17.97
CA SER A 681 -15.04 22.26 -18.26
C SER A 681 -15.63 23.47 -17.53
N LYS A 682 -16.21 24.44 -18.26
CA LYS A 682 -16.95 25.54 -17.64
C LYS A 682 -18.00 24.94 -16.71
N ALA A 683 -17.99 25.31 -15.44
CA ALA A 683 -19.00 24.87 -14.48
C ALA A 683 -20.38 25.15 -15.08
N GLN A 684 -21.13 24.10 -15.40
CA GLN A 684 -22.53 24.23 -15.71
C GLN A 684 -23.23 24.64 -14.41
N GLY A 685 -23.51 25.94 -14.26
CA GLY A 685 -24.37 26.47 -13.20
C GLY A 685 -23.73 27.50 -12.26
N GLN A 686 -23.50 28.71 -12.77
CA GLN A 686 -23.74 29.95 -12.02
C GLN A 686 -24.35 30.97 -13.00
N HIS A 687 -25.68 30.88 -13.16
CA HIS A 687 -26.53 31.97 -13.65
C HIS A 687 -27.71 32.10 -12.70
#